data_AF-A0A5C6AWW1-F1
#
_entry.id   AF-A0A5C6AWW1-F1
#
_cell.length_a   1.000
_cell.length_b   1.000
_cell.length_c   1.000
_cell.angle_alpha   90.00
_cell.angle_beta   90.00
_cell.angle_gamma   90.00
#
_symmetry.space_group_name_H-M   'P 1'
#
loop_
_entity.id
_entity.type
_entity.pdbx_description
1 polymer ?
#
loop_
_entity_poly.entity_id
_entity_poly.type
_entity_poly.pdbx_seq_one_letter_code
_entity_poly.pdbx_strand_id
1 'polypeptide(L)'
;MSRKSKRSESSSNAGETSAQPQSEAAGSSEKRDQRKAGDVPVKDTRDPAVIRAEAIRTSGQRETIEAIVVAFILAMLFRAFIAEAFVIPTGSMAPTLMGAHKDLECQQCGQSFQVGASKERREQRQVSTVVAGMCPNCRYVNSLDLKDAPDHGTFNGDRILVSKFAYTIADPERWDVIVFKFPGNPKQNYIKRLVGLPGETLRIQHGDVYARPLGDSSGNAEQATETILRKPVDKLLAMQHHVYDSDRQSELLIQSGYPSRIQPWAENTSEPPTDSWTVKQSADGLTAQLKANDDELHWLRYFHRWPRPEQWATAKANGDLRDVEPYSCGAITDFYAYDCYINVHSSTIYSEYPVTSTGLIGGGFNGTFRDDYVSGGDLDTLQGRASFGESDRAYTGQHWVGDLIMDSEIELGSDCKELLLELIESGVKYQCSVDLATGKATLKIDDGQTRPFTAADGTESTSPTAATSLRAGRTANVRMSNCDDQLLLWVDNKLVSFDGPTTFDSLRYRPADEASPRYQPGVHPLDAAPVGLAVRGGSATVHHVGVSRDMYYIAANVDSRGIFDYDIDELSGIVGQNLHPYQAVRDIQDMMSQPETWDQIDVWKSRRSIAFDLQADQFFPMGDNSPESLDARLWANAKRVGGLPDRYREKAYTFSEAEYVPRDLLVGKALAVFWPHHWRSPLPITPNFKRMRLIR
;
A
#
# COMPACT_ATOMS: atom_id res chain seq x y z
N MET A 1 28.87 5.88 68.01
CA MET A 1 29.45 7.05 68.71
C MET A 1 29.30 8.25 67.79
N SER A 2 28.79 9.43 68.12
CA SER A 2 28.11 9.98 69.30
C SER A 2 27.46 11.31 68.85
N ARG A 3 26.16 11.50 69.15
CA ARG A 3 25.53 12.69 69.77
C ARG A 3 25.79 14.11 69.20
N LYS A 4 24.69 14.84 68.87
CA LYS A 4 24.07 15.99 69.63
C LYS A 4 24.95 17.28 69.65
N SER A 5 24.47 18.52 69.74
CA SER A 5 23.16 19.20 69.79
C SER A 5 23.41 20.72 69.94
N LYS A 6 22.43 21.53 69.55
CA LYS A 6 21.86 22.70 70.27
C LYS A 6 22.68 23.98 70.61
N ARG A 7 21.88 25.06 70.62
CA ARG A 7 21.94 26.40 71.27
C ARG A 7 22.69 27.49 70.48
N SER A 8 22.11 28.64 70.12
CA SER A 8 21.13 29.62 70.69
C SER A 8 21.68 30.51 71.80
N GLU A 9 21.70 31.83 71.53
CA GLU A 9 21.64 32.99 72.45
C GLU A 9 21.53 34.24 71.55
N SER A 10 20.92 35.39 71.87
CA SER A 10 19.89 35.85 72.81
C SER A 10 19.95 37.39 72.79
N SER A 11 18.82 38.10 72.74
CA SER A 11 18.58 39.42 73.37
C SER A 11 17.15 39.89 72.99
N SER A 12 16.14 39.77 73.86
CA SER A 12 15.66 40.76 74.88
C SER A 12 15.16 42.06 74.24
N ASN A 13 13.90 42.53 74.33
CA ASN A 13 12.95 42.72 75.45
C ASN A 13 11.50 42.49 74.93
N ALA A 14 10.51 41.90 75.63
CA ALA A 14 9.93 42.11 76.96
C ALA A 14 8.95 43.31 77.08
N GLY A 15 7.69 43.00 77.42
CA GLY A 15 6.58 43.89 77.81
C GLY A 15 5.28 43.62 77.02
N GLU A 16 4.45 42.62 77.34
CA GLU A 16 3.32 42.64 78.32
C GLU A 16 2.26 43.75 78.01
N THR A 17 0.94 43.57 78.01
CA THR A 17 0.02 42.50 78.46
C THR A 17 -1.39 42.75 77.91
N SER A 18 -2.09 41.64 77.71
CA SER A 18 -3.54 41.32 77.73
C SER A 18 -4.65 42.37 77.93
N ALA A 19 -5.75 42.03 77.24
CA ALA A 19 -7.15 41.94 77.72
C ALA A 19 -8.13 43.09 77.45
N GLN A 20 -9.18 42.74 76.70
CA GLN A 20 -10.48 43.40 76.68
C GLN A 20 -11.16 43.35 78.06
N PRO A 21 -12.14 44.23 78.33
CA PRO A 21 -13.51 43.75 78.27
C PRO A 21 -14.51 44.75 77.66
N GLN A 22 -15.74 44.24 77.50
CA GLN A 22 -16.89 44.79 76.79
C GLN A 22 -17.62 45.95 77.50
N SER A 23 -18.38 46.68 76.68
CA SER A 23 -19.77 47.14 76.89
C SER A 23 -20.07 48.57 77.36
N GLU A 24 -21.13 49.09 76.72
CA GLU A 24 -22.08 50.16 77.10
C GLU A 24 -21.77 51.64 76.82
N ALA A 25 -22.27 52.05 75.64
CA ALA A 25 -23.21 53.15 75.38
C ALA A 25 -23.15 54.46 76.20
N ALA A 26 -22.85 55.57 75.51
CA ALA A 26 -23.79 56.69 75.24
C ALA A 26 -23.06 57.91 74.63
N GLY A 27 -23.72 58.62 73.72
CA GLY A 27 -23.54 60.08 73.59
C GLY A 27 -22.73 60.61 72.41
N SER A 28 -23.44 60.82 71.30
CA SER A 28 -23.38 61.99 70.39
C SER A 28 -22.03 62.51 69.86
N SER A 29 -21.79 62.33 68.56
CA SER A 29 -21.40 63.45 67.69
C SER A 29 -21.90 63.22 66.26
N GLU A 30 -22.63 64.21 65.75
CA GLU A 30 -23.27 64.28 64.44
C GLU A 30 -22.29 64.04 63.29
N LYS A 31 -22.56 63.02 62.47
CA LYS A 31 -22.10 62.98 61.08
C LYS A 31 -23.32 63.03 60.16
N ARG A 32 -23.37 64.13 59.43
CA ARG A 32 -24.36 64.53 58.44
C ARG A 32 -24.30 63.55 57.26
N ASP A 33 -25.18 62.55 57.28
CA ASP A 33 -25.29 61.56 56.20
C ASP A 33 -26.42 61.98 55.24
N GLN A 34 -26.03 62.34 54.02
CA GLN A 34 -26.94 62.74 52.94
C GLN A 34 -27.65 61.50 52.40
N ARG A 35 -28.81 61.16 52.96
CA ARG A 35 -29.78 60.29 52.27
C ARG A 35 -30.45 61.09 51.17
N LYS A 36 -30.01 60.89 49.92
CA LYS A 36 -30.80 61.25 48.73
C LYS A 36 -32.00 60.31 48.66
N ALA A 37 -33.18 60.90 48.85
CA ALA A 37 -34.43 60.31 48.43
C ALA A 37 -34.48 60.23 46.90
N GLY A 38 -34.92 59.08 46.38
CA GLY A 38 -35.30 58.90 44.98
C GLY A 38 -34.28 58.14 44.14
N ASP A 39 -34.44 56.82 44.07
CA ASP A 39 -34.34 56.12 42.78
C ASP A 39 -35.37 54.97 42.80
N VAL A 40 -36.48 55.23 42.12
CA VAL A 40 -37.46 54.23 41.70
C VAL A 40 -36.73 53.25 40.77
N PRO A 41 -36.95 51.92 40.82
CA PRO A 41 -36.37 51.05 39.81
C PRO A 41 -36.89 51.53 38.45
N VAL A 42 -35.99 51.99 37.58
CA VAL A 42 -36.33 52.45 36.23
C VAL A 42 -37.04 51.30 35.54
N LYS A 43 -38.37 51.41 35.44
CA LYS A 43 -39.21 50.45 34.75
C LYS A 43 -38.89 50.65 33.27
N ASP A 44 -38.28 49.65 32.65
CA ASP A 44 -38.01 49.67 31.20
C ASP A 44 -39.33 49.96 30.46
N THR A 45 -39.42 51.14 29.85
CA THR A 45 -40.65 51.68 29.23
C THR A 45 -40.82 51.23 27.78
N ARG A 46 -39.92 50.38 27.27
CA ARG A 46 -40.00 49.79 25.93
C ARG A 46 -41.14 48.77 25.88
N ASP A 47 -41.68 48.51 24.68
CA ASP A 47 -42.77 47.56 24.46
C ASP A 47 -42.42 46.18 25.09
N PRO A 48 -43.29 45.59 25.94
CA PRO A 48 -43.09 44.27 26.53
C PRO A 48 -42.76 43.16 25.51
N ALA A 49 -43.27 43.26 24.27
CA ALA A 49 -42.93 42.34 23.20
C ALA A 49 -41.48 42.49 22.72
N VAL A 50 -40.95 43.73 22.69
CA VAL A 50 -39.56 44.04 22.34
C VAL A 50 -38.61 43.58 23.45
N ILE A 51 -38.97 43.81 24.72
CA ILE A 51 -38.19 43.33 25.87
C ILE A 51 -38.12 41.80 25.90
N ARG A 52 -39.25 41.11 25.64
CA ARG A 52 -39.26 39.64 25.50
C ARG A 52 -38.45 39.16 24.31
N ALA A 53 -38.56 39.80 23.15
CA ALA A 53 -37.81 39.43 21.96
C ALA A 53 -36.30 39.61 22.14
N GLU A 54 -35.86 40.68 22.81
CA GLU A 54 -34.46 40.93 23.14
C GLU A 54 -33.94 39.90 24.17
N ALA A 55 -34.71 39.61 25.22
CA ALA A 55 -34.36 38.57 26.21
C ALA A 55 -34.30 37.17 25.60
N ILE A 56 -35.24 36.81 24.71
CA ILE A 56 -35.24 35.55 23.96
C ILE A 56 -34.00 35.48 23.06
N ARG A 57 -33.68 36.57 22.33
CA ARG A 57 -32.51 36.64 21.44
C ARG A 57 -31.18 36.56 22.21
N THR A 58 -31.06 37.22 23.36
CA THR A 58 -29.87 37.12 24.23
C THR A 58 -29.77 35.72 24.86
N SER A 59 -30.89 35.08 25.23
CA SER A 59 -30.87 33.69 25.72
C SER A 59 -30.47 32.71 24.62
N GLY A 60 -31.02 32.84 23.40
CA GLY A 60 -30.65 31.98 22.26
C GLY A 60 -29.21 32.20 21.80
N GLN A 61 -28.70 33.43 21.87
CA GLN A 61 -27.27 33.70 21.62
C GLN A 61 -26.38 33.09 22.70
N ARG A 62 -26.76 33.15 23.98
CA ARG A 62 -26.02 32.50 25.08
C ARG A 62 -26.06 30.98 24.94
N GLU A 63 -27.21 30.38 24.68
CA GLU A 63 -27.35 28.94 24.43
C GLU A 63 -26.51 28.49 23.22
N THR A 64 -26.49 29.28 22.14
CA THR A 64 -25.64 29.01 20.98
C THR A 64 -24.16 29.09 21.35
N ILE A 65 -23.74 30.10 22.11
CA ILE A 65 -22.36 30.25 22.56
C ILE A 65 -21.97 29.11 23.52
N GLU A 66 -22.82 28.76 24.48
CA GLU A 66 -22.61 27.66 25.41
C GLU A 66 -22.50 26.32 24.67
N ALA A 67 -23.39 26.07 23.71
CA ALA A 67 -23.32 24.88 22.86
C ALA A 67 -22.01 24.82 22.06
N ILE A 68 -21.56 25.94 21.48
CA ILE A 68 -20.29 26.02 20.76
C ILE A 68 -19.10 25.76 21.72
N VAL A 69 -19.11 26.35 22.91
CA VAL A 69 -18.03 26.16 23.89
C VAL A 69 -17.99 24.72 24.38
N VAL A 70 -19.14 24.11 24.71
CA VAL A 70 -19.22 22.70 25.11
C VAL A 70 -18.78 21.80 23.97
N ALA A 71 -19.24 22.04 22.74
CA ALA A 71 -18.79 21.29 21.57
C ALA A 71 -17.27 21.41 21.36
N PHE A 72 -16.70 22.60 21.54
CA PHE A 72 -15.26 22.84 21.43
C PHE A 72 -14.47 22.11 22.53
N ILE A 73 -14.92 22.17 23.78
CA ILE A 73 -14.30 21.44 24.91
C ILE A 73 -14.39 19.93 24.66
N LEU A 74 -15.55 19.41 24.29
CA LEU A 74 -15.73 17.99 23.96
C LEU A 74 -14.84 17.58 22.77
N ALA A 75 -14.72 18.40 21.74
CA ALA A 75 -13.82 18.15 20.62
C ALA A 75 -12.35 18.15 21.04
N MET A 76 -11.94 19.06 21.94
CA MET A 76 -10.58 19.06 22.51
C MET A 76 -10.32 17.83 23.38
N LEU A 77 -11.28 17.41 24.22
CA LEU A 77 -11.16 16.20 25.04
C LEU A 77 -11.11 14.95 24.16
N PHE A 78 -11.98 14.87 23.16
CA PHE A 78 -11.96 13.79 22.16
C PHE A 78 -10.61 13.72 21.45
N ARG A 79 -10.04 14.87 21.04
CA ARG A 79 -8.74 14.94 20.38
C ARG A 79 -7.56 14.64 21.32
N ALA A 80 -7.64 15.07 22.56
CA ALA A 80 -6.58 14.87 23.55
C ALA A 80 -6.49 13.39 23.94
N PHE A 81 -7.63 12.74 24.15
CA PHE A 81 -7.69 11.41 24.74
C PHE A 81 -8.05 10.33 23.74
N ILE A 82 -9.09 10.49 22.92
CA ILE A 82 -9.67 9.38 22.15
C ILE A 82 -8.95 9.17 20.82
N ALA A 83 -8.88 10.21 19.98
CA ALA A 83 -8.36 10.08 18.63
C ALA A 83 -7.45 11.23 18.21
N GLU A 84 -6.34 10.90 17.57
CA GLU A 84 -5.40 11.87 17.00
C GLU A 84 -5.35 11.80 15.48
N ALA A 85 -5.27 12.97 14.88
CA ALA A 85 -5.14 13.16 13.45
C ALA A 85 -3.66 13.29 13.06
N PHE A 86 -3.18 12.41 12.19
CA PHE A 86 -1.84 12.49 11.62
C PHE A 86 -1.90 12.72 10.11
N VAL A 87 -0.91 13.43 9.58
CA VAL A 87 -0.62 13.47 8.14
C VAL A 87 0.50 12.46 7.89
N ILE A 88 0.38 11.64 6.85
CA ILE A 88 1.42 10.70 6.44
C ILE A 88 2.45 11.44 5.58
N PRO A 89 3.67 11.71 6.08
CA PRO A 89 4.63 12.50 5.32
C PRO A 89 5.31 11.67 4.22
N THR A 90 5.55 10.38 4.48
CA THR A 90 6.35 9.49 3.62
C THR A 90 5.50 8.35 3.08
N GLY A 91 5.65 8.09 1.79
CA GLY A 91 5.02 6.97 1.13
C GLY A 91 5.73 5.70 1.53
N SER A 92 5.05 4.84 2.28
CA SER A 92 5.66 3.62 2.80
C SER A 92 4.67 2.52 3.22
N MET A 93 3.41 2.75 2.84
CA MET A 93 2.25 1.95 3.15
C MET A 93 1.29 1.98 1.95
N ALA A 94 1.77 2.38 0.77
CA ALA A 94 0.96 2.40 -0.44
C ALA A 94 0.68 0.94 -0.88
N PRO A 95 -0.50 0.62 -1.43
CA PRO A 95 -1.62 1.50 -1.74
C PRO A 95 -2.56 1.78 -0.55
N THR A 96 -2.33 1.18 0.63
CA THR A 96 -3.23 1.35 1.79
C THR A 96 -3.25 2.79 2.29
N LEU A 97 -2.09 3.43 2.42
CA LEU A 97 -1.92 4.81 2.88
C LEU A 97 -0.88 5.52 2.00
N MET A 98 -1.25 6.67 1.44
CA MET A 98 -0.34 7.45 0.62
C MET A 98 0.40 8.48 1.48
N GLY A 99 1.72 8.53 1.33
CA GLY A 99 2.51 9.67 1.81
C GLY A 99 2.48 10.83 0.82
N ALA A 100 3.48 11.72 0.86
CA ALA A 100 3.61 12.74 -0.18
C ALA A 100 3.72 12.08 -1.57
N HIS A 101 2.81 12.45 -2.47
CA HIS A 101 2.63 11.81 -3.76
C HIS A 101 2.10 12.79 -4.80
N LYS A 102 2.07 12.34 -6.05
CA LYS A 102 1.38 12.99 -7.16
C LYS A 102 0.38 12.00 -7.75
N ASP A 103 -0.77 12.51 -8.17
CA ASP A 103 -1.77 11.75 -8.92
C ASP A 103 -1.54 11.97 -10.42
N LEU A 104 -1.56 10.90 -11.20
CA LEU A 104 -1.40 10.95 -12.65
C LEU A 104 -2.54 10.18 -13.32
N GLU A 105 -2.90 10.64 -14.52
CA GLU A 105 -3.67 9.88 -15.48
C GLU A 105 -2.80 9.62 -16.69
N CYS A 106 -2.74 8.36 -17.13
CA CYS A 106 -1.90 8.01 -18.25
C CYS A 106 -2.42 8.63 -19.55
N GLN A 107 -1.59 9.42 -20.22
CA GLN A 107 -1.93 10.11 -21.48
C GLN A 107 -2.18 9.14 -22.65
N GLN A 108 -1.81 7.86 -22.51
CA GLN A 108 -1.97 6.86 -23.57
C GLN A 108 -3.14 5.92 -23.33
N CYS A 109 -3.35 5.43 -22.10
CA CYS A 109 -4.38 4.42 -21.79
C CYS A 109 -5.42 4.87 -20.75
N GLY A 110 -5.35 6.10 -20.25
CA GLY A 110 -6.29 6.63 -19.26
C GLY A 110 -6.19 6.01 -17.86
N GLN A 111 -5.25 5.09 -17.61
CA GLN A 111 -5.03 4.52 -16.28
C GLN A 111 -4.70 5.62 -15.27
N SER A 112 -5.48 5.75 -14.20
CA SER A 112 -5.13 6.59 -13.06
C SER A 112 -4.18 5.86 -12.12
N PHE A 113 -3.11 6.51 -11.68
CA PHE A 113 -2.13 5.93 -10.76
C PHE A 113 -1.43 7.01 -9.92
N GLN A 114 -0.77 6.59 -8.86
CA GLN A 114 0.00 7.46 -7.97
C GLN A 114 1.48 7.20 -8.12
N VAL A 115 2.27 8.25 -7.92
CA VAL A 115 3.72 8.14 -7.73
C VAL A 115 4.18 8.82 -6.45
N GLY A 116 5.16 8.24 -5.78
CA GLY A 116 5.79 8.79 -4.59
C GLY A 116 6.49 10.11 -4.89
N ALA A 117 6.42 11.05 -3.95
CA ALA A 117 7.09 12.35 -4.03
C ALA A 117 7.64 12.77 -2.65
N SER A 118 7.93 11.79 -1.79
CA SER A 118 8.45 12.00 -0.43
C SER A 118 9.79 12.74 -0.43
N LYS A 119 10.64 12.49 -1.44
CA LYS A 119 11.92 13.19 -1.64
C LYS A 119 11.79 14.70 -1.73
N GLU A 120 10.72 15.19 -2.35
CA GLU A 120 10.51 16.62 -2.50
C GLU A 120 10.31 17.32 -1.14
N ARG A 121 9.92 16.56 -0.11
CA ARG A 121 9.55 17.07 1.22
C ARG A 121 10.55 16.70 2.33
N ARG A 122 11.66 16.03 2.00
CA ARG A 122 12.60 15.47 2.99
C ARG A 122 13.45 16.53 3.68
N GLU A 123 13.76 17.61 2.98
CA GLU A 123 14.64 18.69 3.42
C GLU A 123 13.88 20.03 3.52
N GLN A 124 14.49 21.05 4.13
CA GLN A 124 13.92 22.42 4.15
C GLN A 124 13.80 23.01 2.74
N ARG A 125 14.67 22.56 1.83
CA ARG A 125 14.68 22.91 0.40
C ARG A 125 14.36 21.66 -0.40
N GLN A 126 13.59 21.81 -1.47
CA GLN A 126 13.35 20.74 -2.41
C GLN A 126 14.60 20.58 -3.30
N VAL A 127 15.41 19.55 -3.03
CA VAL A 127 16.65 19.25 -3.78
C VAL A 127 16.44 18.25 -4.92
N SER A 128 15.37 17.46 -4.85
CA SER A 128 14.94 16.54 -5.90
C SER A 128 13.49 16.87 -6.27
N THR A 129 13.17 16.78 -7.56
CA THR A 129 11.82 17.00 -8.07
C THR A 129 11.39 15.83 -8.94
N VAL A 130 10.19 15.32 -8.69
CA VAL A 130 9.54 14.30 -9.51
C VAL A 130 8.89 14.99 -10.71
N VAL A 131 9.32 14.57 -11.90
CA VAL A 131 8.97 15.18 -13.19
C VAL A 131 8.18 14.26 -14.11
N ALA A 132 8.11 12.96 -13.81
CA ALA A 132 7.24 12.03 -14.53
C ALA A 132 6.91 10.78 -13.71
N GLY A 133 5.92 10.01 -14.18
CA GLY A 133 5.54 8.72 -13.62
C GLY A 133 5.31 7.66 -14.69
N MET A 134 5.76 6.43 -14.43
CA MET A 134 5.53 5.30 -15.33
C MET A 134 4.17 4.66 -15.06
N CYS A 135 3.34 4.55 -16.11
CA CYS A 135 2.03 3.93 -16.00
C CYS A 135 2.16 2.44 -15.65
N PRO A 136 1.44 1.91 -14.65
CA PRO A 136 1.54 0.50 -14.28
C PRO A 136 0.96 -0.45 -15.33
N ASN A 137 -0.01 0.03 -16.10
CA ASN A 137 -0.70 -0.78 -17.09
C ASN A 137 0.08 -0.86 -18.42
N CYS A 138 0.36 0.27 -19.08
CA CYS A 138 0.99 0.29 -20.42
C CYS A 138 2.49 0.66 -20.45
N ARG A 139 3.09 0.96 -19.28
CA ARG A 139 4.48 1.43 -19.12
C ARG A 139 4.85 2.71 -19.85
N TYR A 140 3.87 3.43 -20.42
CA TYR A 140 4.11 4.78 -20.94
C TYR A 140 4.57 5.71 -19.81
N VAL A 141 5.60 6.50 -20.10
CA VAL A 141 6.13 7.50 -19.18
C VAL A 141 5.36 8.80 -19.34
N ASN A 142 4.72 9.25 -18.26
CA ASN A 142 3.84 10.42 -18.27
C ASN A 142 4.58 11.61 -17.65
N SER A 143 4.99 12.56 -18.49
CA SER A 143 5.56 13.83 -18.05
C SER A 143 4.57 14.65 -17.24
N LEU A 144 5.04 15.23 -16.14
CA LEU A 144 4.27 16.11 -15.28
C LEU A 144 4.45 17.56 -15.72
N ASP A 145 3.35 18.21 -16.01
CA ASP A 145 3.32 19.66 -16.18
C ASP A 145 3.23 20.37 -14.81
N LEU A 146 4.38 20.65 -14.21
CA LEU A 146 4.52 21.29 -12.91
C LEU A 146 4.22 22.79 -12.92
N LYS A 147 4.16 23.43 -14.10
CA LYS A 147 3.95 24.86 -14.26
C LYS A 147 2.48 25.19 -14.49
N ASP A 148 1.84 24.55 -15.45
CA ASP A 148 0.51 24.93 -15.92
C ASP A 148 -0.61 23.98 -15.45
N ALA A 149 -0.27 22.81 -14.89
CA ALA A 149 -1.24 21.86 -14.31
C ALA A 149 -1.10 21.71 -12.77
N PRO A 150 -1.93 22.40 -11.97
CA PRO A 150 -1.81 22.41 -10.51
C PRO A 150 -1.86 21.02 -9.84
N ASP A 151 -2.64 20.10 -10.39
CA ASP A 151 -2.82 18.73 -9.88
C ASP A 151 -1.59 17.84 -10.07
N HIS A 152 -0.64 18.24 -10.92
CA HIS A 152 0.66 17.56 -11.05
C HIS A 152 1.66 17.97 -9.94
N GLY A 153 1.30 18.94 -9.09
CA GLY A 153 2.10 19.30 -7.94
C GLY A 153 1.98 18.30 -6.78
N THR A 154 2.89 18.39 -5.81
CA THR A 154 3.02 17.36 -4.78
C THR A 154 2.04 17.53 -3.63
N PHE A 155 1.24 16.50 -3.36
CA PHE A 155 0.33 16.43 -2.24
C PHE A 155 1.06 16.13 -0.93
N ASN A 156 0.43 16.47 0.20
CA ASN A 156 1.01 16.29 1.54
C ASN A 156 0.85 14.86 2.09
N GLY A 157 0.16 13.98 1.36
CA GLY A 157 -0.23 12.64 1.80
C GLY A 157 -1.57 12.57 2.49
N ASP A 158 -1.96 11.34 2.83
CA ASP A 158 -3.22 11.03 3.49
C ASP A 158 -3.23 11.54 4.93
N ARG A 159 -4.44 11.83 5.41
CA ARG A 159 -4.70 12.16 6.81
C ARG A 159 -5.40 10.98 7.46
N ILE A 160 -4.87 10.51 8.59
CA ILE A 160 -5.40 9.34 9.29
C ILE A 160 -5.88 9.67 10.69
N LEU A 161 -6.96 9.00 11.09
CA LEU A 161 -7.48 9.03 12.45
C LEU A 161 -6.94 7.82 13.20
N VAL A 162 -6.30 8.06 14.34
CA VAL A 162 -5.65 7.01 15.15
C VAL A 162 -6.33 6.92 16.51
N SER A 163 -6.71 5.71 16.91
CA SER A 163 -7.17 5.42 18.27
C SER A 163 -5.99 5.20 19.20
N LYS A 164 -5.85 6.05 20.22
CA LYS A 164 -4.77 5.93 21.22
C LYS A 164 -5.01 4.85 22.26
N PHE A 165 -6.28 4.51 22.49
CA PHE A 165 -6.65 3.55 23.53
C PHE A 165 -6.81 2.11 23.04
N ALA A 166 -6.82 1.89 21.71
CA ALA A 166 -7.00 0.56 21.14
C ALA A 166 -6.06 -0.46 21.79
N TYR A 167 -4.77 -0.14 21.89
CA TYR A 167 -3.75 -1.03 22.45
C TYR A 167 -3.56 -0.93 23.96
N THR A 168 -4.36 -0.09 24.64
CA THR A 168 -4.47 -0.10 26.11
C THR A 168 -5.54 -1.09 26.58
N ILE A 169 -6.52 -1.39 25.73
CA ILE A 169 -7.69 -2.20 26.08
C ILE A 169 -7.61 -3.60 25.45
N ALA A 170 -6.97 -3.72 24.28
CA ALA A 170 -6.76 -4.98 23.59
C ALA A 170 -5.30 -5.10 23.12
N ASP A 171 -4.83 -6.31 22.87
CA ASP A 171 -3.52 -6.49 22.24
C ASP A 171 -3.58 -6.18 20.73
N PRO A 172 -2.45 -5.71 20.14
CA PRO A 172 -2.34 -5.55 18.70
C PRO A 172 -2.56 -6.88 17.97
N GLU A 173 -3.35 -6.84 16.91
CA GLU A 173 -3.58 -8.01 16.06
C GLU A 173 -2.67 -7.97 14.83
N ARG A 174 -2.31 -9.16 14.32
CA ARG A 174 -1.58 -9.26 13.05
C ARG A 174 -2.37 -8.57 11.94
N TRP A 175 -1.65 -7.90 11.06
CA TRP A 175 -2.16 -7.07 9.96
C TRP A 175 -2.76 -5.72 10.35
N ASP A 176 -2.77 -5.36 11.64
CA ASP A 176 -3.16 -4.02 12.06
C ASP A 176 -2.23 -2.96 11.51
N VAL A 177 -2.78 -1.81 11.11
CA VAL A 177 -1.96 -0.63 10.82
C VAL A 177 -1.70 0.11 12.13
N ILE A 178 -0.47 -0.01 12.63
CA ILE A 178 -0.05 0.52 13.92
C ILE A 178 0.68 1.86 13.73
N VAL A 179 0.47 2.75 14.69
CA VAL A 179 1.27 3.97 14.87
C VAL A 179 2.15 3.77 16.08
N PHE A 180 3.44 4.06 15.94
CA PHE A 180 4.42 3.88 17.01
C PHE A 180 5.51 4.95 16.93
N LYS A 181 6.23 5.13 18.04
CA LYS A 181 7.44 5.94 18.10
C LYS A 181 8.57 5.18 17.45
N PHE A 182 9.21 5.76 16.44
CA PHE A 182 10.34 5.13 15.77
C PHE A 182 11.47 4.81 16.77
N PRO A 183 11.91 3.54 16.92
CA PRO A 183 12.90 3.16 17.93
C PRO A 183 14.20 3.97 17.90
N GLY A 184 14.75 4.24 16.70
CA GLY A 184 15.96 5.05 16.55
C GLY A 184 15.77 6.56 16.78
N ASN A 185 14.54 7.07 16.77
CA ASN A 185 14.22 8.46 17.15
C ASN A 185 12.75 8.56 17.61
N PRO A 186 12.48 8.41 18.92
CA PRO A 186 11.11 8.39 19.45
C PRO A 186 10.32 9.70 19.33
N LYS A 187 10.89 10.75 18.73
CA LYS A 187 10.13 11.97 18.36
C LYS A 187 9.33 11.79 17.08
N GLN A 188 9.73 10.85 16.24
CA GLN A 188 9.08 10.57 14.96
C GLN A 188 8.06 9.47 15.17
N ASN A 189 6.85 9.67 14.66
CA ASN A 189 5.84 8.63 14.60
C ASN A 189 5.97 7.93 13.25
N TYR A 190 6.06 6.60 13.27
CA TYR A 190 6.00 5.76 12.09
C TYR A 190 4.66 5.04 12.08
N ILE A 191 4.22 4.72 10.87
CA ILE A 191 2.93 4.06 10.63
C ILE A 191 3.22 2.93 9.67
N LYS A 192 2.92 1.71 10.11
CA LYS A 192 3.26 0.49 9.38
C LYS A 192 2.23 -0.60 9.64
N ARG A 193 2.25 -1.64 8.82
CA ARG A 193 1.43 -2.82 9.05
C ARG A 193 2.15 -3.76 9.99
N LEU A 194 1.51 -4.15 11.08
CA LEU A 194 2.03 -5.11 12.03
C LEU A 194 2.01 -6.50 11.39
N VAL A 195 3.18 -7.13 11.26
CA VAL A 195 3.27 -8.48 10.69
C VAL A 195 3.72 -9.49 11.73
N GLY A 196 4.64 -9.16 12.64
CA GLY A 196 5.09 -10.07 13.70
C GLY A 196 4.60 -9.70 15.09
N LEU A 197 4.29 -10.72 15.88
CA LEU A 197 3.75 -10.64 17.23
C LEU A 197 4.77 -11.14 18.27
N PRO A 198 4.61 -10.77 19.55
CA PRO A 198 5.51 -11.23 20.61
C PRO A 198 5.54 -12.75 20.77
N GLY A 199 6.72 -13.31 21.02
CA GLY A 199 6.89 -14.74 21.33
C GLY A 199 6.97 -15.66 20.11
N GLU A 200 7.29 -15.13 18.93
CA GLU A 200 7.45 -15.91 17.69
C GLU A 200 8.75 -15.57 16.97
N THR A 201 9.22 -16.50 16.13
CA THR A 201 10.20 -16.21 15.09
C THR A 201 9.44 -15.98 13.79
N LEU A 202 9.59 -14.80 13.21
CA LEU A 202 9.15 -14.53 11.85
C LEU A 202 10.22 -14.95 10.86
N ARG A 203 9.81 -15.50 9.71
CA ARG A 203 10.69 -15.72 8.56
C ARG A 203 10.08 -15.10 7.32
N ILE A 204 10.87 -14.37 6.55
CA ILE A 204 10.51 -13.84 5.24
C ILE A 204 11.27 -14.66 4.19
N GLN A 205 10.55 -15.19 3.21
CA GLN A 205 11.12 -16.05 2.18
C GLN A 205 10.33 -15.92 0.89
N HIS A 206 10.98 -15.48 -0.19
CA HIS A 206 10.45 -15.49 -1.55
C HIS A 206 9.12 -14.75 -1.74
N GLY A 207 8.88 -13.69 -0.95
CA GLY A 207 7.64 -12.91 -0.98
C GLY A 207 6.68 -13.23 0.16
N ASP A 208 6.77 -14.43 0.72
CA ASP A 208 5.92 -14.92 1.80
C ASP A 208 6.49 -14.63 3.18
N VAL A 209 5.60 -14.67 4.17
CA VAL A 209 5.97 -14.55 5.58
C VAL A 209 5.46 -15.76 6.35
N TYR A 210 6.33 -16.35 7.15
CA TYR A 210 6.04 -17.49 8.01
C TYR A 210 6.26 -17.11 9.47
N ALA A 211 5.57 -17.78 10.38
CA ALA A 211 5.82 -17.68 11.82
C ALA A 211 5.91 -19.06 12.47
N ARG A 212 6.72 -19.14 13.53
CA ARG A 212 6.75 -20.28 14.46
C ARG A 212 6.95 -19.78 15.90
N PRO A 213 6.54 -20.53 16.93
CA PRO A 213 6.81 -20.16 18.32
C PRO A 213 8.30 -19.93 18.60
N LEU A 214 8.61 -18.90 19.40
CA LEU A 214 9.98 -18.56 19.79
C LEU A 214 10.59 -19.68 20.64
N GLY A 215 11.85 -20.03 20.35
CA GLY A 215 12.58 -21.06 21.10
C GLY A 215 12.23 -22.49 20.69
N ASP A 216 11.35 -22.70 19.71
CA ASP A 216 11.27 -23.95 18.96
C ASP A 216 12.49 -24.07 18.02
N SER A 217 13.67 -24.13 18.64
CA SER A 217 14.96 -24.42 18.01
C SER A 217 15.27 -25.91 18.17
N SER A 218 14.22 -26.75 18.18
CA SER A 218 14.39 -28.19 18.32
C SER A 218 15.46 -28.61 17.31
N GLY A 219 16.56 -29.19 17.80
CA GLY A 219 17.73 -29.59 17.00
C GLY A 219 17.43 -30.66 15.93
N ASN A 220 16.14 -30.93 15.68
CA ASN A 220 15.58 -31.58 14.52
C ASN A 220 14.72 -30.53 13.79
N ALA A 221 15.28 -29.85 12.80
CA ALA A 221 14.59 -28.88 11.94
C ALA A 221 13.34 -29.46 11.22
N GLU A 222 13.04 -30.75 11.41
CA GLU A 222 11.87 -31.45 10.89
C GLU A 222 10.59 -31.31 11.73
N GLN A 223 10.62 -30.70 12.94
CA GLN A 223 9.46 -30.68 13.85
C GLN A 223 8.88 -29.29 14.22
N ALA A 224 9.60 -28.20 13.99
CA ALA A 224 9.02 -26.86 14.15
C ALA A 224 8.21 -26.53 12.88
N THR A 225 6.90 -26.81 12.88
CA THR A 225 6.04 -26.51 11.72
C THR A 225 5.83 -25.00 11.61
N GLU A 226 6.63 -24.34 10.79
CA GLU A 226 6.38 -22.95 10.40
C GLU A 226 5.05 -22.85 9.68
N THR A 227 4.29 -21.81 10.00
CA THR A 227 2.98 -21.56 9.40
C THR A 227 3.05 -20.27 8.59
N ILE A 228 2.66 -20.35 7.31
CA ILE A 228 2.50 -19.17 6.47
C ILE A 228 1.45 -18.21 7.06
N LEU A 229 1.80 -16.92 7.08
CA LEU A 229 0.97 -15.85 7.58
C LEU A 229 0.11 -15.32 6.44
N ARG A 230 -1.11 -15.84 6.34
CA ARG A 230 -2.07 -15.43 5.31
C ARG A 230 -2.71 -14.09 5.63
N LYS A 231 -2.84 -13.24 4.62
CA LYS A 231 -3.59 -11.99 4.72
C LYS A 231 -5.09 -12.30 4.75
N PRO A 232 -5.86 -11.79 5.73
CA PRO A 232 -7.31 -11.87 5.67
C PRO A 232 -7.83 -11.24 4.38
N VAL A 233 -8.94 -11.77 3.85
CA VAL A 233 -9.49 -11.40 2.53
C VAL A 233 -9.62 -9.88 2.33
N ASP A 234 -10.10 -9.15 3.35
CA ASP A 234 -10.27 -7.71 3.27
C ASP A 234 -8.93 -6.95 3.22
N LYS A 235 -7.88 -7.50 3.83
CA LYS A 235 -6.50 -6.98 3.82
C LYS A 235 -5.82 -7.28 2.49
N LEU A 236 -5.93 -8.52 2.00
CA LEU A 236 -5.41 -8.94 0.70
C LEU A 236 -5.87 -7.99 -0.41
N LEU A 237 -7.19 -7.80 -0.52
CA LEU A 237 -7.77 -6.90 -1.53
C LEU A 237 -7.42 -5.41 -1.31
N ALA A 238 -7.15 -4.99 -0.07
CA ALA A 238 -6.74 -3.62 0.23
C ALA A 238 -5.25 -3.35 -0.04
N MET A 239 -4.45 -4.41 -0.14
CA MET A 239 -3.00 -4.38 -0.34
C MET A 239 -2.59 -4.76 -1.76
N GLN A 240 -3.50 -5.24 -2.60
CA GLN A 240 -3.18 -5.66 -3.96
C GLN A 240 -2.58 -4.53 -4.81
N HIS A 241 -1.59 -4.87 -5.63
CA HIS A 241 -0.98 -3.98 -6.59
C HIS A 241 -1.48 -4.29 -8.00
N HIS A 242 -1.78 -3.24 -8.75
CA HIS A 242 -2.29 -3.33 -10.10
C HIS A 242 -1.21 -3.82 -11.08
N VAL A 243 -1.54 -4.79 -11.94
CA VAL A 243 -0.67 -5.33 -12.99
C VAL A 243 -1.22 -5.03 -14.39
N TYR A 244 -2.51 -5.29 -14.63
CA TYR A 244 -3.15 -5.09 -15.93
C TYR A 244 -4.65 -4.80 -15.80
N ASP A 245 -5.14 -3.89 -16.63
CA ASP A 245 -6.56 -3.58 -16.82
C ASP A 245 -6.87 -3.62 -18.32
N SER A 246 -7.74 -4.54 -18.75
CA SER A 246 -8.17 -4.61 -20.15
C SER A 246 -9.00 -3.42 -20.60
N ASP A 247 -9.62 -2.67 -19.67
CA ASP A 247 -10.46 -1.51 -20.00
C ASP A 247 -9.61 -0.26 -20.29
N ARG A 248 -8.30 -0.35 -20.02
CA ARG A 248 -7.33 0.73 -20.19
C ARG A 248 -6.40 0.38 -21.34
N GLN A 249 -6.85 0.56 -22.58
CA GLN A 249 -6.02 0.32 -23.76
C GLN A 249 -5.54 1.63 -24.37
N SER A 250 -4.38 1.60 -25.04
CA SER A 250 -3.88 2.76 -25.77
C SER A 250 -4.40 2.75 -27.20
N GLU A 251 -5.13 3.80 -27.56
CA GLU A 251 -5.62 3.98 -28.94
C GLU A 251 -4.46 3.99 -29.95
N LEU A 252 -3.35 4.66 -29.60
CA LEU A 252 -2.14 4.71 -30.43
C LEU A 252 -1.58 3.31 -30.73
N LEU A 253 -1.47 2.46 -29.70
CA LEU A 253 -0.98 1.09 -29.88
C LEU A 253 -1.94 0.23 -30.71
N ILE A 254 -3.25 0.41 -30.51
CA ILE A 254 -4.29 -0.31 -31.29
C ILE A 254 -4.18 0.07 -32.76
N GLN A 255 -4.06 1.36 -33.09
CA GLN A 255 -3.93 1.85 -34.46
C GLN A 255 -2.66 1.34 -35.15
N SER A 256 -1.56 1.21 -34.40
CA SER A 256 -0.32 0.59 -34.89
C SER A 256 -0.36 -0.94 -34.97
N GLY A 257 -1.44 -1.58 -34.54
CA GLY A 257 -1.59 -3.05 -34.60
C GLY A 257 -0.78 -3.81 -33.56
N TYR A 258 -0.43 -3.18 -32.43
CA TYR A 258 0.23 -3.88 -31.32
C TYR A 258 -0.71 -4.95 -30.73
N PRO A 259 -0.26 -6.20 -30.54
CA PRO A 259 -1.13 -7.30 -30.16
C PRO A 259 -1.67 -7.16 -28.74
N SER A 260 -2.95 -7.51 -28.55
CA SER A 260 -3.59 -7.66 -27.23
C SER A 260 -2.78 -8.55 -26.29
N ARG A 261 -2.72 -8.19 -25.01
CA ARG A 261 -2.10 -9.05 -23.97
C ARG A 261 -3.00 -10.20 -23.55
N ILE A 262 -4.28 -10.14 -23.92
CA ILE A 262 -5.22 -11.24 -23.78
C ILE A 262 -5.33 -11.91 -25.15
N GLN A 263 -4.91 -13.16 -25.24
CA GLN A 263 -4.83 -13.90 -26.50
C GLN A 263 -5.54 -15.26 -26.39
N PRO A 264 -6.24 -15.69 -27.46
CA PRO A 264 -6.66 -17.09 -27.59
C PRO A 264 -5.42 -17.98 -27.56
N TRP A 265 -5.52 -19.17 -26.97
CA TRP A 265 -4.40 -20.10 -26.88
C TRP A 265 -4.87 -21.55 -27.06
N ALA A 266 -3.99 -22.39 -27.61
CA ALA A 266 -4.17 -23.83 -27.71
C ALA A 266 -2.81 -24.53 -27.59
N GLU A 267 -2.82 -25.78 -27.14
CA GLU A 267 -1.61 -26.61 -27.08
C GLU A 267 -1.00 -26.80 -28.48
N ASN A 268 0.33 -26.83 -28.54
CA ASN A 268 1.12 -27.06 -29.76
C ASN A 268 0.93 -26.01 -30.87
N THR A 269 0.44 -24.80 -30.55
CA THR A 269 0.40 -23.69 -31.51
C THR A 269 1.42 -22.60 -31.17
N SER A 270 2.02 -22.02 -32.21
CA SER A 270 2.91 -20.84 -32.10
C SER A 270 2.16 -19.52 -32.37
N GLU A 271 0.92 -19.61 -32.83
CA GLU A 271 0.08 -18.45 -33.15
C GLU A 271 -1.31 -18.61 -32.51
N PRO A 272 -2.05 -17.50 -32.29
CA PRO A 272 -3.44 -17.55 -31.84
C PRO A 272 -4.34 -18.41 -32.74
N PRO A 273 -5.05 -19.41 -32.20
CA PRO A 273 -5.98 -20.23 -32.99
C PRO A 273 -7.10 -19.36 -33.60
N THR A 274 -7.41 -19.61 -34.87
CA THR A 274 -8.43 -18.86 -35.62
C THR A 274 -9.85 -19.39 -35.45
N ASP A 275 -9.98 -20.60 -34.91
CA ASP A 275 -11.22 -21.34 -34.62
C ASP A 275 -11.63 -21.25 -33.13
N SER A 276 -11.19 -20.21 -32.43
CA SER A 276 -11.40 -20.01 -30.99
C SER A 276 -11.93 -18.60 -30.69
N TRP A 277 -11.49 -18.00 -29.59
CA TRP A 277 -11.82 -16.64 -29.19
C TRP A 277 -11.42 -15.62 -30.27
N THR A 278 -12.31 -14.69 -30.57
CA THR A 278 -12.00 -13.49 -31.36
C THR A 278 -11.85 -12.30 -30.42
N VAL A 279 -10.64 -11.78 -30.30
CA VAL A 279 -10.32 -10.62 -29.45
C VAL A 279 -10.42 -9.32 -30.25
N LYS A 280 -11.14 -8.34 -29.71
CA LYS A 280 -11.26 -6.98 -30.25
C LYS A 280 -10.82 -5.98 -29.20
N GLN A 281 -9.96 -5.05 -29.58
CA GLN A 281 -9.51 -3.94 -28.74
C GLN A 281 -10.15 -2.64 -29.24
N SER A 282 -10.51 -1.78 -28.30
CA SER A 282 -10.90 -0.39 -28.54
C SER A 282 -10.31 0.51 -27.44
N ALA A 283 -10.47 1.82 -27.58
CA ALA A 283 -10.12 2.75 -26.51
C ALA A 283 -10.99 2.57 -25.26
N ASP A 284 -12.19 2.01 -25.40
CA ASP A 284 -13.13 1.76 -24.30
C ASP A 284 -12.86 0.42 -23.57
N GLY A 285 -11.96 -0.42 -24.11
CA GLY A 285 -11.55 -1.67 -23.49
C GLY A 285 -11.36 -2.81 -24.48
N LEU A 286 -11.48 -4.04 -23.97
CA LEU A 286 -11.31 -5.26 -24.74
C LEU A 286 -12.59 -6.08 -24.68
N THR A 287 -12.94 -6.71 -25.80
CA THR A 287 -13.99 -7.74 -25.82
C THR A 287 -13.44 -8.98 -26.50
N ALA A 288 -13.56 -10.14 -25.85
CA ALA A 288 -13.24 -11.43 -26.46
C ALA A 288 -14.50 -12.26 -26.62
N GLN A 289 -14.80 -12.72 -27.84
CA GLN A 289 -16.00 -13.47 -28.15
C GLN A 289 -15.65 -14.89 -28.56
N LEU A 290 -16.30 -15.87 -27.95
CA LEU A 290 -16.22 -17.28 -28.29
C LEU A 290 -17.52 -17.74 -28.92
N LYS A 291 -17.41 -18.58 -29.95
CA LYS A 291 -18.52 -19.37 -30.47
C LYS A 291 -18.03 -20.79 -30.75
N ALA A 292 -18.07 -21.64 -29.73
CA ALA A 292 -17.69 -23.04 -29.82
C ALA A 292 -18.93 -23.92 -29.99
N ASN A 293 -18.87 -24.87 -30.93
CA ASN A 293 -19.94 -25.87 -31.12
C ASN A 293 -19.49 -27.29 -30.73
N ASP A 294 -18.26 -27.44 -30.28
CA ASP A 294 -17.68 -28.69 -29.80
C ASP A 294 -17.70 -28.75 -28.26
N ASP A 295 -17.09 -29.81 -27.71
CA ASP A 295 -17.01 -30.05 -26.27
C ASP A 295 -15.59 -29.85 -25.71
N GLU A 296 -14.77 -29.06 -26.43
CA GLU A 296 -13.40 -28.75 -26.07
C GLU A 296 -13.33 -27.47 -25.21
N LEU A 297 -12.22 -27.32 -24.49
CA LEU A 297 -11.91 -26.09 -23.75
C LEU A 297 -11.22 -25.10 -24.67
N HIS A 298 -11.85 -23.93 -24.84
CA HIS A 298 -11.24 -22.81 -25.56
C HIS A 298 -10.61 -21.84 -24.59
N TRP A 299 -9.29 -21.70 -24.66
CA TRP A 299 -8.53 -20.87 -23.72
C TRP A 299 -8.33 -19.44 -24.21
N LEU A 300 -8.41 -18.54 -23.25
CA LEU A 300 -7.99 -17.15 -23.33
C LEU A 300 -6.95 -16.92 -22.23
N ARG A 301 -5.75 -16.44 -22.58
CA ARG A 301 -4.63 -16.27 -21.64
C ARG A 301 -4.07 -14.86 -21.65
N TYR A 302 -3.60 -14.43 -20.48
CA TYR A 302 -2.88 -13.19 -20.30
C TYR A 302 -1.37 -13.39 -20.45
N PHE A 303 -0.78 -12.66 -21.40
CA PHE A 303 0.66 -12.60 -21.63
C PHE A 303 1.20 -11.27 -21.10
N HIS A 304 1.99 -11.34 -20.03
CA HIS A 304 2.52 -10.14 -19.37
C HIS A 304 3.66 -9.53 -20.20
N ARG A 305 3.33 -8.52 -21.00
CA ARG A 305 4.29 -7.69 -21.74
C ARG A 305 3.89 -6.23 -21.73
N TRP A 306 4.73 -5.37 -22.28
CA TRP A 306 4.41 -3.97 -22.55
C TRP A 306 5.23 -3.47 -23.75
N PRO A 307 4.79 -2.39 -24.42
CA PRO A 307 5.57 -1.84 -25.52
C PRO A 307 6.90 -1.29 -25.00
N ARG A 308 7.98 -1.67 -25.67
CA ARG A 308 9.31 -1.15 -25.41
C ARG A 308 9.43 0.30 -25.92
N PRO A 309 10.41 1.10 -25.44
CA PRO A 309 10.58 2.49 -25.88
C PRO A 309 10.63 2.67 -27.41
N GLU A 310 11.28 1.75 -28.12
CA GLU A 310 11.35 1.73 -29.59
C GLU A 310 9.99 1.45 -30.23
N GLN A 311 9.16 0.59 -29.63
CA GLN A 311 7.81 0.31 -30.12
C GLN A 311 6.90 1.52 -29.89
N TRP A 312 7.04 2.22 -28.76
CA TRP A 312 6.37 3.51 -28.55
C TRP A 312 6.80 4.56 -29.57
N ALA A 313 8.10 4.63 -29.90
CA ALA A 313 8.60 5.54 -30.93
C ALA A 313 8.03 5.22 -32.31
N THR A 314 8.00 3.93 -32.69
CA THR A 314 7.36 3.46 -33.92
C THR A 314 5.88 3.82 -33.96
N ALA A 315 5.14 3.58 -32.87
CA ALA A 315 3.71 3.91 -32.82
C ALA A 315 3.45 5.41 -32.95
N LYS A 316 4.23 6.26 -32.24
CA LYS A 316 4.16 7.73 -32.37
C LYS A 316 4.46 8.23 -33.77
N ALA A 317 5.29 7.49 -34.53
CA ALA A 317 5.58 7.77 -35.93
C ALA A 317 4.54 7.20 -36.91
N ASN A 318 3.40 6.68 -36.41
CA ASN A 318 2.38 5.95 -37.18
C ASN A 318 2.94 4.72 -37.92
N GLY A 319 3.95 4.09 -37.35
CA GLY A 319 4.51 2.83 -37.84
C GLY A 319 3.64 1.62 -37.49
N ASP A 320 3.99 0.50 -38.10
CA ASP A 320 3.32 -0.80 -37.94
C ASP A 320 4.02 -1.64 -36.86
N LEU A 321 3.22 -2.29 -36.01
CA LEU A 321 3.66 -3.15 -34.90
C LEU A 321 3.00 -4.54 -34.95
N ARG A 322 2.43 -4.94 -36.10
CA ARG A 322 1.84 -6.26 -36.29
C ARG A 322 2.86 -7.40 -36.34
N ASP A 323 4.14 -7.09 -36.44
CA ASP A 323 5.27 -8.02 -36.37
C ASP A 323 5.61 -8.43 -34.93
N VAL A 324 5.06 -7.74 -33.92
CA VAL A 324 5.22 -8.12 -32.52
C VAL A 324 4.53 -9.46 -32.26
N GLU A 325 5.29 -10.42 -31.75
CA GLU A 325 4.79 -11.77 -31.47
C GLU A 325 3.67 -11.75 -30.41
N PRO A 326 2.47 -12.28 -30.71
CA PRO A 326 1.32 -12.23 -29.79
C PRO A 326 1.53 -12.96 -28.47
N TYR A 327 2.39 -13.97 -28.45
CA TYR A 327 2.73 -14.75 -27.25
C TYR A 327 4.02 -14.30 -26.55
N SER A 328 4.65 -13.22 -27.01
CA SER A 328 5.76 -12.61 -26.28
C SER A 328 5.31 -12.17 -24.87
N CYS A 329 6.16 -12.42 -23.89
CA CYS A 329 5.86 -12.26 -22.47
C CYS A 329 7.15 -12.15 -21.64
N GLY A 330 7.00 -11.69 -20.41
CA GLY A 330 7.99 -11.72 -19.35
C GLY A 330 7.32 -12.05 -18.02
N ALA A 331 8.12 -12.23 -16.98
CA ALA A 331 7.64 -12.56 -15.64
C ALA A 331 6.90 -11.37 -15.04
N ILE A 332 5.80 -11.63 -14.32
CA ILE A 332 5.18 -10.61 -13.47
C ILE A 332 6.13 -10.31 -12.31
N THR A 333 6.39 -9.02 -12.08
CA THR A 333 7.35 -8.56 -11.07
C THR A 333 6.69 -7.75 -9.96
N ASP A 334 7.47 -7.46 -8.93
CA ASP A 334 7.15 -6.54 -7.84
C ASP A 334 7.08 -5.05 -8.27
N PHE A 335 7.12 -4.75 -9.57
CA PHE A 335 6.95 -3.38 -10.07
C PHE A 335 5.73 -2.70 -9.44
N TYR A 336 5.92 -1.48 -8.96
CA TYR A 336 4.86 -0.64 -8.46
C TYR A 336 5.10 0.82 -8.86
N ALA A 337 4.12 1.42 -9.53
CA ALA A 337 4.27 2.79 -10.05
C ALA A 337 4.59 3.82 -8.95
N TYR A 338 4.13 3.56 -7.72
CA TYR A 338 4.41 4.44 -6.58
C TYR A 338 5.90 4.60 -6.31
N ASP A 339 6.69 3.56 -6.55
CA ASP A 339 8.13 3.52 -6.28
C ASP A 339 8.97 3.77 -7.55
N CYS A 340 8.33 3.76 -8.73
CA CYS A 340 8.96 3.92 -10.03
C CYS A 340 8.67 5.29 -10.69
N TYR A 341 8.79 6.37 -9.91
CA TYR A 341 8.74 7.75 -10.42
C TYR A 341 10.02 8.16 -11.13
N ILE A 342 9.98 9.22 -11.94
CA ILE A 342 11.18 9.82 -12.53
C ILE A 342 11.44 11.15 -11.84
N ASN A 343 12.65 11.31 -11.31
CA ASN A 343 13.07 12.54 -10.67
C ASN A 343 14.35 13.11 -11.28
N VAL A 344 14.56 14.40 -11.05
CA VAL A 344 15.79 15.13 -11.36
C VAL A 344 16.23 15.92 -10.14
N HIS A 345 17.51 16.30 -10.11
CA HIS A 345 17.95 17.32 -9.18
C HIS A 345 17.25 18.65 -9.46
N SER A 346 16.68 19.30 -8.45
CA SER A 346 15.77 20.46 -8.62
C SER A 346 16.42 21.64 -9.35
N SER A 347 17.76 21.82 -9.26
CA SER A 347 18.47 22.85 -10.01
C SER A 347 18.46 22.65 -11.54
N THR A 348 18.03 21.47 -12.01
CA THR A 348 17.87 21.18 -13.44
C THR A 348 16.63 21.89 -14.02
N ILE A 349 15.63 22.19 -13.18
CA ILE A 349 14.36 22.76 -13.64
C ILE A 349 13.98 24.06 -12.94
N TYR A 350 14.56 24.35 -11.76
CA TYR A 350 14.36 25.59 -11.03
C TYR A 350 15.64 26.45 -11.03
N SER A 351 15.46 27.76 -11.17
CA SER A 351 16.53 28.77 -11.06
C SER A 351 17.03 28.89 -9.62
N GLU A 352 16.15 28.66 -8.65
CA GLU A 352 16.45 28.59 -7.23
C GLU A 352 15.71 27.40 -6.61
N TYR A 353 16.31 26.74 -5.61
CA TYR A 353 15.65 25.61 -4.96
C TYR A 353 14.30 26.04 -4.38
N PRO A 354 13.22 25.32 -4.70
CA PRO A 354 11.94 25.58 -4.08
C PRO A 354 12.05 25.44 -2.56
N VAL A 355 11.43 26.37 -1.84
CA VAL A 355 11.36 26.34 -0.37
C VAL A 355 9.93 26.07 0.07
N THR A 356 9.78 25.36 1.20
CA THR A 356 8.47 25.11 1.80
C THR A 356 7.76 26.42 2.11
N SER A 357 6.58 26.65 1.51
CA SER A 357 5.69 27.73 1.89
C SER A 357 4.74 27.23 2.97
N THR A 358 4.83 27.79 4.18
CA THR A 358 3.90 27.50 5.28
C THR A 358 2.68 28.42 5.17
N GLY A 359 1.68 28.01 4.40
CA GLY A 359 0.37 28.67 4.33
C GLY A 359 -0.72 27.92 5.11
N LEU A 360 -1.70 28.65 5.65
CA LEU A 360 -2.84 28.09 6.42
C LEU A 360 -3.71 27.08 5.61
N ILE A 361 -3.60 27.07 4.28
CA ILE A 361 -4.48 26.33 3.35
C ILE A 361 -3.73 25.26 2.53
N GLY A 362 -2.45 25.02 2.81
CA GLY A 362 -1.70 23.95 2.17
C GLY A 362 -0.23 24.30 2.00
N GLY A 363 0.65 23.44 2.53
CA GLY A 363 2.08 23.57 2.33
C GLY A 363 2.48 23.14 0.92
N GLY A 364 2.98 24.08 0.13
CA GLY A 364 3.56 23.84 -1.19
C GLY A 364 5.05 24.17 -1.20
N PHE A 365 5.68 23.97 -2.35
CA PHE A 365 7.01 24.47 -2.64
C PHE A 365 6.87 25.53 -3.72
N ASN A 366 7.38 26.74 -3.45
CA ASN A 366 7.42 27.81 -4.44
C ASN A 366 8.86 27.93 -4.92
N GLY A 367 9.06 27.79 -6.23
CA GLY A 367 10.33 27.99 -6.89
C GLY A 367 10.10 28.60 -8.27
N THR A 368 11.06 29.38 -8.74
CA THR A 368 11.02 29.96 -10.09
C THR A 368 11.60 28.93 -11.06
N PHE A 369 10.80 28.46 -12.00
CA PHE A 369 11.29 27.58 -13.07
C PHE A 369 12.35 28.29 -13.91
N ARG A 370 13.28 27.52 -14.47
CA ARG A 370 14.25 28.06 -15.43
C ARG A 370 13.56 28.38 -16.76
N ASP A 371 14.06 29.39 -17.45
CA ASP A 371 13.51 29.80 -18.75
C ASP A 371 13.70 28.74 -19.85
N ASP A 372 14.72 27.88 -19.70
CA ASP A 372 15.03 26.79 -20.64
C ASP A 372 14.29 25.48 -20.32
N TYR A 373 13.53 25.43 -19.23
CA TYR A 373 12.77 24.24 -18.85
C TYR A 373 11.36 24.25 -19.46
N VAL A 374 11.04 23.20 -20.21
CA VAL A 374 9.72 22.97 -20.78
C VAL A 374 8.95 21.99 -19.88
N SER A 375 8.10 22.53 -19.01
CA SER A 375 7.21 21.77 -18.12
C SER A 375 6.25 20.89 -18.91
N GLY A 376 6.06 19.63 -18.49
CA GLY A 376 5.24 18.65 -19.22
C GLY A 376 5.79 18.21 -20.58
N GLY A 377 6.98 18.70 -20.97
CA GLY A 377 7.63 18.37 -22.23
C GLY A 377 8.28 16.99 -22.26
N ASP A 378 9.01 16.73 -23.33
CA ASP A 378 9.78 15.49 -23.51
C ASP A 378 10.91 15.40 -22.49
N LEU A 379 11.05 14.24 -21.86
CA LEU A 379 12.09 13.97 -20.87
C LEU A 379 13.48 13.89 -21.51
N ASP A 380 13.59 13.67 -22.82
CA ASP A 380 14.87 13.69 -23.54
C ASP A 380 15.59 15.05 -23.41
N THR A 381 14.82 16.13 -23.21
CA THR A 381 15.36 17.47 -22.94
C THR A 381 16.15 17.56 -21.63
N LEU A 382 15.97 16.60 -20.72
CA LEU A 382 16.67 16.51 -19.43
C LEU A 382 18.06 15.86 -19.56
N GLN A 383 18.52 15.52 -20.77
CA GLN A 383 19.90 15.12 -21.09
C GLN A 383 20.47 14.01 -20.20
N GLY A 384 19.67 13.00 -19.84
CA GLY A 384 20.11 11.89 -18.99
C GLY A 384 20.33 12.25 -17.51
N ARG A 385 19.88 13.43 -17.07
CA ARG A 385 19.91 13.86 -15.65
C ARG A 385 18.75 13.29 -14.83
N ALA A 386 17.85 12.56 -15.48
CA ALA A 386 16.72 11.89 -14.86
C ALA A 386 17.15 10.55 -14.24
N SER A 387 16.53 10.21 -13.11
CA SER A 387 16.74 8.94 -12.42
C SER A 387 15.38 8.30 -12.10
N PHE A 388 15.31 6.97 -12.17
CA PHE A 388 14.11 6.21 -11.82
C PHE A 388 14.09 5.85 -10.32
N GLY A 389 12.96 6.12 -9.66
CA GLY A 389 12.72 5.86 -8.24
C GLY A 389 13.81 6.44 -7.34
N GLU A 390 14.12 5.70 -6.26
CA GLU A 390 15.15 6.10 -5.30
C GLU A 390 16.58 5.89 -5.78
N SER A 391 16.81 4.81 -6.55
CA SER A 391 18.16 4.28 -6.78
C SER A 391 18.50 3.97 -8.24
N ASP A 392 17.60 4.30 -9.19
CA ASP A 392 17.68 3.89 -10.61
C ASP A 392 17.66 2.37 -10.82
N ARG A 393 17.13 1.64 -9.83
CA ARG A 393 17.02 0.18 -9.81
C ARG A 393 15.55 -0.20 -9.96
N ALA A 394 15.23 -1.25 -10.72
CA ALA A 394 13.86 -1.78 -10.88
C ALA A 394 12.81 -0.89 -11.58
N TYR A 395 13.12 -0.17 -12.65
CA TYR A 395 12.03 0.49 -13.40
C TYR A 395 11.01 -0.52 -14.01
N THR A 396 11.32 -1.82 -14.03
CA THR A 396 10.41 -2.92 -14.39
C THR A 396 10.15 -3.90 -13.25
N GLY A 397 10.51 -3.56 -11.99
CA GLY A 397 10.55 -4.51 -10.88
C GLY A 397 11.86 -5.30 -10.83
N GLN A 398 12.12 -5.96 -9.71
CA GLN A 398 13.34 -6.69 -9.37
C GLN A 398 13.06 -8.14 -8.93
N HIS A 399 11.85 -8.42 -8.47
CA HIS A 399 11.48 -9.71 -7.90
C HIS A 399 10.31 -10.31 -8.67
N TRP A 400 10.41 -11.59 -9.02
CA TRP A 400 9.29 -12.32 -9.60
C TRP A 400 8.19 -12.51 -8.56
N VAL A 401 6.93 -12.30 -8.97
CA VAL A 401 5.75 -12.49 -8.13
C VAL A 401 4.81 -13.47 -8.80
N GLY A 402 4.53 -14.58 -8.10
CA GLY A 402 3.55 -15.59 -8.52
C GLY A 402 2.22 -15.52 -7.78
N ASP A 403 2.13 -14.68 -6.75
CA ASP A 403 0.91 -14.41 -6.00
C ASP A 403 -0.01 -13.46 -6.78
N LEU A 404 -1.01 -14.06 -7.44
CA LEU A 404 -1.84 -13.37 -8.41
C LEU A 404 -3.32 -13.39 -8.04
N ILE A 405 -3.98 -12.33 -8.47
CA ILE A 405 -5.42 -12.14 -8.40
C ILE A 405 -5.87 -11.80 -9.81
N MET A 406 -6.83 -12.57 -10.34
CA MET A 406 -7.48 -12.26 -11.60
C MET A 406 -8.94 -11.93 -11.36
N ASP A 407 -9.48 -10.97 -12.10
CA ASP A 407 -10.91 -10.73 -12.17
C ASP A 407 -11.39 -10.51 -13.60
N SER A 408 -12.64 -10.84 -13.86
CA SER A 408 -13.22 -10.77 -15.19
C SER A 408 -14.73 -10.62 -15.13
N GLU A 409 -15.28 -9.81 -16.03
CA GLU A 409 -16.70 -9.82 -16.34
C GLU A 409 -16.92 -10.72 -17.56
N ILE A 410 -17.73 -11.76 -17.37
CA ILE A 410 -18.02 -12.76 -18.40
C ILE A 410 -19.52 -12.95 -18.59
N GLU A 411 -19.93 -12.94 -19.84
CA GLU A 411 -21.26 -13.31 -20.31
C GLU A 411 -21.21 -14.73 -20.88
N LEU A 412 -21.99 -15.62 -20.28
CA LEU A 412 -22.05 -17.03 -20.65
C LEU A 412 -23.36 -17.32 -21.40
N GLY A 413 -23.26 -17.95 -22.57
CA GLY A 413 -24.40 -18.43 -23.35
C GLY A 413 -25.15 -19.54 -22.62
N SER A 414 -26.40 -19.82 -23.05
CA SER A 414 -27.24 -20.86 -22.42
C SER A 414 -26.77 -22.29 -22.73
N ASP A 415 -25.87 -22.44 -23.69
CA ASP A 415 -25.25 -23.68 -24.15
C ASP A 415 -23.86 -23.93 -23.55
N CYS A 416 -23.34 -22.99 -22.75
CA CYS A 416 -22.08 -23.18 -22.03
C CYS A 416 -22.19 -24.26 -20.95
N LYS A 417 -21.20 -25.14 -20.89
CA LYS A 417 -21.17 -26.27 -19.95
C LYS A 417 -20.25 -26.03 -18.77
N GLU A 418 -19.08 -25.43 -19.03
CA GLU A 418 -18.04 -25.25 -18.02
C GLU A 418 -17.34 -23.89 -18.19
N LEU A 419 -17.07 -23.24 -17.06
CA LEU A 419 -16.09 -22.15 -16.96
C LEU A 419 -14.91 -22.66 -16.14
N LEU A 420 -13.69 -22.49 -16.63
CA LEU A 420 -12.46 -22.83 -15.91
C LEU A 420 -11.59 -21.59 -15.78
N LEU A 421 -11.16 -21.31 -14.54
CA LEU A 421 -10.19 -20.26 -14.20
C LEU A 421 -8.87 -20.91 -13.77
N GLU A 422 -7.75 -20.33 -14.19
CA GLU A 422 -6.41 -20.84 -13.89
C GLU A 422 -5.45 -19.71 -13.51
N LEU A 423 -4.75 -19.92 -12.41
CA LEU A 423 -3.57 -19.16 -12.00
C LEU A 423 -2.36 -20.10 -11.96
N ILE A 424 -1.19 -19.61 -12.33
CA ILE A 424 0.04 -20.40 -12.40
C ILE A 424 1.12 -19.73 -11.58
N GLU A 425 1.84 -20.56 -10.84
CA GLU A 425 2.99 -20.12 -10.06
C GLU A 425 4.04 -21.25 -10.02
N SER A 426 5.23 -20.95 -10.52
CA SER A 426 6.36 -21.87 -10.65
C SER A 426 5.96 -23.21 -11.27
N GLY A 427 5.24 -23.14 -12.39
CA GLY A 427 4.78 -24.29 -13.17
C GLY A 427 3.59 -25.06 -12.58
N VAL A 428 3.09 -24.69 -11.40
CA VAL A 428 1.93 -25.34 -10.76
C VAL A 428 0.66 -24.64 -11.19
N LYS A 429 -0.36 -25.41 -11.61
CA LYS A 429 -1.67 -24.92 -12.04
C LYS A 429 -2.64 -24.93 -10.86
N TYR A 430 -3.13 -23.76 -10.49
CA TYR A 430 -4.18 -23.57 -9.49
C TYR A 430 -5.47 -23.25 -10.22
N GLN A 431 -6.44 -24.17 -10.15
CA GLN A 431 -7.61 -24.16 -11.01
C GLN A 431 -8.91 -24.13 -10.21
N CYS A 432 -9.91 -23.46 -10.78
CA CYS A 432 -11.30 -23.54 -10.35
C CYS A 432 -12.18 -23.80 -11.58
N SER A 433 -12.81 -24.98 -11.64
CA SER A 433 -13.83 -25.28 -12.64
C SER A 433 -15.23 -25.10 -12.09
N VAL A 434 -16.15 -24.57 -12.89
CA VAL A 434 -17.56 -24.40 -12.54
C VAL A 434 -18.42 -25.09 -13.59
N ASP A 435 -19.14 -26.13 -13.17
CA ASP A 435 -20.21 -26.73 -13.96
C ASP A 435 -21.36 -25.72 -14.06
N LEU A 436 -21.66 -25.25 -15.26
CA LEU A 436 -22.61 -24.15 -15.50
C LEU A 436 -24.07 -24.60 -15.50
N ALA A 437 -24.34 -25.90 -15.57
CA ALA A 437 -25.68 -26.45 -15.41
C ALA A 437 -26.08 -26.48 -13.93
N THR A 438 -25.17 -26.92 -13.06
CA THR A 438 -25.41 -27.10 -11.63
C THR A 438 -24.95 -25.91 -10.78
N GLY A 439 -23.99 -25.13 -11.26
CA GLY A 439 -23.28 -24.08 -10.55
C GLY A 439 -22.23 -24.55 -9.56
N LYS A 440 -21.84 -25.83 -9.64
CA LYS A 440 -20.88 -26.41 -8.71
C LYS A 440 -19.46 -25.99 -9.10
N ALA A 441 -18.81 -25.25 -8.23
CA ALA A 441 -17.38 -24.93 -8.34
C ALA A 441 -16.54 -26.04 -7.70
N THR A 442 -15.40 -26.36 -8.30
CA THR A 442 -14.43 -27.36 -7.82
C THR A 442 -13.02 -26.79 -7.93
N LEU A 443 -12.26 -26.85 -6.83
CA LEU A 443 -10.86 -26.41 -6.81
C LEU A 443 -9.92 -27.58 -7.11
N LYS A 444 -8.78 -27.29 -7.74
CA LYS A 444 -7.72 -28.27 -8.02
C LYS A 444 -6.34 -27.59 -8.03
N ILE A 445 -5.33 -28.30 -7.52
CA ILE A 445 -3.91 -27.96 -7.68
C ILE A 445 -3.28 -29.09 -8.52
N ASP A 446 -2.58 -28.74 -9.59
CA ASP A 446 -2.01 -29.70 -10.54
C ASP A 446 -0.62 -29.27 -11.03
N ASP A 447 0.38 -30.12 -10.80
CA ASP A 447 1.74 -29.96 -11.32
C ASP A 447 2.17 -31.16 -12.20
N GLY A 448 1.19 -31.88 -12.75
CA GLY A 448 1.34 -33.23 -13.31
C GLY A 448 0.90 -34.31 -12.32
N GLN A 449 0.73 -33.96 -11.05
CA GLN A 449 0.02 -34.73 -10.04
C GLN A 449 -1.00 -33.83 -9.34
N THR A 450 -2.14 -34.40 -8.96
CA THR A 450 -3.12 -33.66 -8.15
C THR A 450 -2.57 -33.50 -6.72
N ARG A 451 -2.45 -32.26 -6.26
CA ARG A 451 -1.98 -31.93 -4.90
C ARG A 451 -3.17 -31.67 -3.96
N PRO A 452 -3.04 -32.00 -2.65
CA PRO A 452 -4.09 -31.75 -1.69
C PRO A 452 -4.09 -30.29 -1.21
N PHE A 453 -5.28 -29.74 -0.99
CA PHE A 453 -5.50 -28.63 -0.07
C PHE A 453 -5.42 -29.17 1.35
N THR A 454 -4.78 -28.41 2.25
CA THR A 454 -4.53 -28.80 3.65
C THR A 454 -5.04 -27.71 4.60
N ALA A 455 -5.91 -28.07 5.53
CA ALA A 455 -6.37 -27.21 6.62
C ALA A 455 -5.32 -27.12 7.74
N ALA A 456 -5.47 -26.12 8.62
CA ALA A 456 -4.59 -25.96 9.78
C ALA A 456 -4.62 -27.14 10.77
N ASP A 457 -5.72 -27.91 10.80
CA ASP A 457 -5.84 -29.12 11.62
C ASP A 457 -5.30 -30.39 10.94
N GLY A 458 -4.73 -30.25 9.73
CA GLY A 458 -4.20 -31.35 8.93
C GLY A 458 -5.24 -32.05 8.05
N THR A 459 -6.50 -31.60 8.03
CA THR A 459 -7.50 -32.15 7.11
C THR A 459 -7.11 -31.87 5.67
N GLU A 460 -7.10 -32.89 4.82
CA GLU A 460 -6.74 -32.77 3.41
C GLU A 460 -7.95 -33.02 2.49
N SER A 461 -7.99 -32.29 1.37
CA SER A 461 -8.94 -32.52 0.27
C SER A 461 -8.28 -32.19 -1.06
N THR A 462 -8.39 -33.07 -2.06
CA THR A 462 -7.85 -32.82 -3.40
C THR A 462 -8.82 -32.09 -4.32
N SER A 463 -10.09 -32.00 -3.94
CA SER A 463 -11.14 -31.38 -4.76
C SER A 463 -12.26 -30.74 -3.92
N PRO A 464 -11.96 -29.70 -3.13
CA PRO A 464 -12.99 -28.92 -2.43
C PRO A 464 -14.05 -28.40 -3.41
N THR A 465 -15.31 -28.42 -3.00
CA THR A 465 -16.43 -27.99 -3.84
C THR A 465 -17.32 -26.96 -3.17
N ALA A 466 -18.02 -26.16 -3.99
CA ALA A 466 -18.95 -25.16 -3.50
C ALA A 466 -20.13 -24.98 -4.46
N ALA A 467 -21.30 -24.62 -3.91
CA ALA A 467 -22.40 -24.12 -4.73
C ALA A 467 -22.22 -22.63 -5.00
N THR A 468 -22.28 -22.21 -6.27
CA THR A 468 -22.20 -20.80 -6.67
C THR A 468 -23.49 -20.34 -7.34
N SER A 469 -23.61 -19.04 -7.60
CA SER A 469 -24.69 -18.44 -8.41
C SER A 469 -24.40 -18.48 -9.92
N LEU A 470 -23.20 -18.88 -10.35
CA LEU A 470 -22.80 -18.87 -11.75
C LEU A 470 -23.55 -19.97 -12.53
N ARG A 471 -24.15 -19.62 -13.67
CA ARG A 471 -24.91 -20.53 -14.53
C ARG A 471 -24.72 -20.14 -16.00
N ALA A 472 -25.06 -21.05 -16.91
CA ALA A 472 -25.24 -20.73 -18.31
C ALA A 472 -26.34 -19.69 -18.51
N GLY A 473 -26.23 -18.85 -19.54
CA GLY A 473 -27.24 -17.85 -19.93
C GLY A 473 -27.24 -16.57 -19.09
N ARG A 474 -26.15 -16.23 -18.40
CA ARG A 474 -26.04 -14.98 -17.61
C ARG A 474 -24.67 -14.35 -17.67
N THR A 475 -24.62 -13.06 -17.36
CA THR A 475 -23.40 -12.31 -17.05
C THR A 475 -23.07 -12.42 -15.57
N ALA A 476 -21.78 -12.50 -15.25
CA ALA A 476 -21.27 -12.51 -13.89
C ALA A 476 -19.88 -11.88 -13.80
N ASN A 477 -19.57 -11.36 -12.63
CA ASN A 477 -18.21 -10.97 -12.27
C ASN A 477 -17.56 -12.14 -11.52
N VAL A 478 -16.42 -12.62 -12.00
CA VAL A 478 -15.63 -13.68 -11.35
C VAL A 478 -14.29 -13.11 -10.92
N ARG A 479 -13.83 -13.50 -9.74
CA ARG A 479 -12.46 -13.22 -9.27
C ARG A 479 -11.88 -14.47 -8.66
N MET A 480 -10.62 -14.74 -8.94
CA MET A 480 -9.86 -15.83 -8.34
C MET A 480 -8.53 -15.30 -7.84
N SER A 481 -8.07 -15.80 -6.69
CA SER A 481 -6.78 -15.44 -6.11
C SER A 481 -6.04 -16.70 -5.69
N ASN A 482 -4.74 -16.73 -6.01
CA ASN A 482 -3.75 -17.64 -5.46
C ASN A 482 -2.71 -16.76 -4.76
N CYS A 483 -2.93 -16.49 -3.47
CA CYS A 483 -2.00 -15.68 -2.67
C CYS A 483 -1.81 -16.30 -1.28
N ASP A 484 -0.60 -16.20 -0.73
CA ASP A 484 -0.21 -16.75 0.57
C ASP A 484 -0.62 -18.23 0.73
N ASP A 485 -0.37 -19.08 -0.27
CA ASP A 485 -0.81 -20.49 -0.33
C ASP A 485 -2.30 -20.68 0.00
N GLN A 486 -3.17 -19.86 -0.58
CA GLN A 486 -4.61 -19.96 -0.45
C GLN A 486 -5.33 -19.63 -1.76
N LEU A 487 -6.22 -20.55 -2.14
CA LEU A 487 -7.10 -20.37 -3.29
C LEU A 487 -8.44 -19.78 -2.83
N LEU A 488 -8.86 -18.69 -3.47
CA LEU A 488 -10.10 -17.98 -3.16
C LEU A 488 -10.88 -17.69 -4.44
N LEU A 489 -12.21 -17.76 -4.35
CA LEU A 489 -13.13 -17.47 -5.46
C LEU A 489 -14.19 -16.47 -5.00
N TRP A 490 -14.46 -15.46 -5.83
CA TRP A 490 -15.62 -14.59 -5.70
C TRP A 490 -16.49 -14.69 -6.95
N VAL A 491 -17.81 -14.68 -6.75
CA VAL A 491 -18.81 -14.53 -7.80
C VAL A 491 -19.72 -13.37 -7.43
N ASP A 492 -19.87 -12.40 -8.34
CA ASP A 492 -20.61 -11.15 -8.14
C ASP A 492 -20.17 -10.43 -6.85
N ASN A 493 -18.86 -10.33 -6.64
CA ASN A 493 -18.20 -9.73 -5.46
C ASN A 493 -18.50 -10.42 -4.11
N LYS A 494 -19.09 -11.63 -4.12
CA LYS A 494 -19.31 -12.43 -2.91
C LYS A 494 -18.31 -13.56 -2.84
N LEU A 495 -17.60 -13.66 -1.72
CA LEU A 495 -16.67 -14.76 -1.45
C LEU A 495 -17.45 -16.08 -1.40
N VAL A 496 -16.96 -17.08 -2.13
CA VAL A 496 -17.52 -18.44 -2.16
C VAL A 496 -16.94 -19.25 -1.01
N SER A 497 -17.80 -19.93 -0.25
CA SER A 497 -17.39 -20.84 0.82
C SER A 497 -17.41 -22.28 0.32
N PHE A 498 -16.24 -22.93 0.35
CA PHE A 498 -16.06 -24.33 -0.04
C PHE A 498 -16.35 -25.29 1.12
N ASP A 499 -16.70 -26.53 0.80
CA ASP A 499 -16.97 -27.63 1.74
C ASP A 499 -15.70 -28.27 2.32
N GLY A 500 -14.53 -27.85 1.85
CA GLY A 500 -13.21 -28.32 2.28
C GLY A 500 -12.18 -27.19 2.34
N PRO A 501 -10.94 -27.50 2.76
CA PRO A 501 -9.87 -26.51 2.83
C PRO A 501 -9.60 -25.88 1.47
N THR A 502 -9.26 -24.59 1.46
CA THR A 502 -8.77 -23.90 0.27
C THR A 502 -7.32 -23.41 0.43
N THR A 503 -6.71 -23.71 1.58
CA THR A 503 -5.31 -23.46 1.89
C THR A 503 -4.46 -24.67 1.51
N PHE A 504 -3.18 -24.46 1.26
CA PHE A 504 -2.21 -25.52 1.00
C PHE A 504 -0.84 -25.10 1.54
N ASP A 505 0.19 -25.90 1.30
CA ASP A 505 1.57 -25.60 1.70
C ASP A 505 2.46 -25.98 0.51
N SER A 506 2.84 -24.99 -0.27
CA SER A 506 3.57 -25.22 -1.52
C SER A 506 4.95 -25.81 -1.27
N LEU A 507 5.55 -25.55 -0.11
CA LEU A 507 6.85 -26.07 0.28
C LEU A 507 6.87 -27.60 0.46
N ARG A 508 5.71 -28.25 0.64
CA ARG A 508 5.63 -29.72 0.77
C ARG A 508 5.91 -30.48 -0.52
N TYR A 509 5.65 -29.85 -1.66
CA TYR A 509 5.82 -30.47 -2.98
C TYR A 509 6.71 -29.65 -3.91
N ARG A 510 7.10 -28.45 -3.50
CA ARG A 510 8.01 -27.57 -4.21
C ARG A 510 8.98 -26.91 -3.22
N PRO A 511 10.18 -27.49 -3.03
CA PRO A 511 11.22 -26.88 -2.22
C PRO A 511 11.51 -25.43 -2.64
N ALA A 512 11.87 -24.58 -1.68
CA ALA A 512 12.01 -23.15 -1.91
C ALA A 512 13.09 -22.81 -2.96
N ASP A 513 14.18 -23.57 -3.02
CA ASP A 513 15.27 -23.44 -3.98
C ASP A 513 14.89 -23.88 -5.40
N GLU A 514 13.76 -24.56 -5.57
CA GLU A 514 13.19 -24.96 -6.86
C GLU A 514 12.03 -24.05 -7.32
N ALA A 515 11.60 -23.12 -6.46
CA ALA A 515 10.46 -22.23 -6.73
C ALA A 515 10.85 -21.09 -7.68
N SER A 516 10.83 -21.33 -8.99
CA SER A 516 11.19 -20.34 -10.02
C SER A 516 10.12 -20.29 -11.11
N PRO A 517 9.97 -19.16 -11.83
CA PRO A 517 9.04 -19.14 -12.96
C PRO A 517 9.46 -20.18 -14.00
N ARG A 518 8.47 -20.89 -14.57
CA ARG A 518 8.66 -21.97 -15.54
C ARG A 518 8.05 -21.60 -16.89
N TYR A 519 8.68 -22.03 -17.96
CA TYR A 519 8.18 -21.82 -19.32
C TYR A 519 8.35 -23.08 -20.17
N GLN A 520 7.26 -23.53 -20.82
CA GLN A 520 7.28 -24.71 -21.71
C GLN A 520 6.66 -24.34 -23.07
N PRO A 521 7.43 -23.72 -23.97
CA PRO A 521 6.93 -23.27 -25.27
C PRO A 521 6.31 -24.42 -26.07
N GLY A 522 5.16 -24.16 -26.68
CA GLY A 522 4.43 -25.15 -27.48
C GLY A 522 3.66 -26.21 -26.67
N VAL A 523 3.96 -26.43 -25.38
CA VAL A 523 3.17 -27.35 -24.53
C VAL A 523 2.20 -26.55 -23.68
N HIS A 524 2.74 -25.68 -22.82
CA HIS A 524 1.96 -24.81 -21.95
C HIS A 524 2.81 -23.60 -21.56
N PRO A 525 2.31 -22.37 -21.72
CA PRO A 525 3.12 -21.18 -21.44
C PRO A 525 3.49 -21.04 -19.96
N LEU A 526 2.78 -21.72 -19.05
CA LEU A 526 3.03 -21.71 -17.60
C LEU A 526 3.18 -20.26 -17.08
N ASP A 527 4.24 -19.93 -16.34
CA ASP A 527 4.44 -18.60 -15.75
C ASP A 527 4.60 -17.49 -16.79
N ALA A 528 4.80 -17.83 -18.06
CA ALA A 528 4.85 -16.90 -19.19
C ALA A 528 3.44 -16.39 -19.59
N ALA A 529 2.39 -17.15 -19.25
CA ALA A 529 1.00 -16.69 -19.33
C ALA A 529 0.19 -17.19 -18.12
N PRO A 530 0.44 -16.61 -16.93
CA PRO A 530 0.06 -17.21 -15.66
C PRO A 530 -1.41 -17.04 -15.29
N VAL A 531 -2.18 -16.28 -16.07
CA VAL A 531 -3.62 -16.09 -15.88
C VAL A 531 -4.35 -16.63 -17.10
N GLY A 532 -5.25 -17.58 -16.87
CA GLY A 532 -6.05 -18.23 -17.92
C GLY A 532 -7.53 -18.31 -17.56
N LEU A 533 -8.36 -18.19 -18.58
CA LEU A 533 -9.80 -18.47 -18.54
C LEU A 533 -10.15 -19.36 -19.73
N ALA A 534 -10.95 -20.39 -19.51
CA ALA A 534 -11.46 -21.24 -20.57
C ALA A 534 -12.96 -21.49 -20.42
N VAL A 535 -13.64 -21.63 -21.56
CA VAL A 535 -15.05 -22.01 -21.63
C VAL A 535 -15.16 -23.29 -22.44
N ARG A 536 -15.99 -24.22 -21.97
CA ARG A 536 -16.36 -25.44 -22.70
C ARG A 536 -17.79 -25.34 -23.21
N GLY A 537 -17.92 -25.52 -24.52
CA GLY A 537 -19.20 -25.50 -25.23
C GLY A 537 -19.86 -24.11 -25.29
N GLY A 538 -20.57 -23.87 -26.39
CA GLY A 538 -21.44 -22.71 -26.55
C GLY A 538 -20.74 -21.39 -26.84
N SER A 539 -21.48 -20.30 -26.64
CA SER A 539 -20.98 -18.94 -26.88
C SER A 539 -20.69 -18.19 -25.58
N ALA A 540 -19.58 -17.47 -25.50
CA ALA A 540 -19.26 -16.63 -24.36
C ALA A 540 -18.65 -15.29 -24.80
N THR A 541 -18.81 -14.25 -23.98
CA THR A 541 -18.16 -12.97 -24.18
C THR A 541 -17.45 -12.54 -22.90
N VAL A 542 -16.16 -12.27 -22.98
CA VAL A 542 -15.39 -11.63 -21.90
C VAL A 542 -15.34 -10.14 -22.20
N HIS A 543 -15.82 -9.34 -21.25
CA HIS A 543 -15.88 -7.87 -21.34
C HIS A 543 -14.74 -7.18 -20.61
N HIS A 544 -14.16 -7.85 -19.61
CA HIS A 544 -13.09 -7.32 -18.79
C HIS A 544 -12.14 -8.44 -18.34
N VAL A 545 -10.84 -8.14 -18.25
CA VAL A 545 -9.82 -8.93 -17.57
C VAL A 545 -8.91 -7.98 -16.78
N GLY A 546 -8.96 -8.11 -15.46
CA GLY A 546 -8.06 -7.47 -14.51
C GLY A 546 -7.04 -8.46 -13.98
N VAL A 547 -5.79 -8.02 -13.85
CA VAL A 547 -4.74 -8.76 -13.14
C VAL A 547 -4.14 -7.85 -12.08
N SER A 548 -4.08 -8.37 -10.87
CA SER A 548 -3.39 -7.77 -9.74
C SER A 548 -2.49 -8.81 -9.09
N ARG A 549 -1.54 -8.34 -8.30
CA ARG A 549 -0.71 -9.18 -7.43
C ARG A 549 -0.85 -8.73 -6.00
N ASP A 550 -0.42 -9.54 -5.06
CA ASP A 550 -0.35 -9.13 -3.67
C ASP A 550 0.94 -8.32 -3.37
N MET A 551 1.21 -8.07 -2.08
CA MET A 551 2.43 -7.41 -1.63
C MET A 551 3.55 -8.45 -1.42
N TYR A 552 4.57 -8.41 -2.27
CA TYR A 552 5.74 -9.28 -2.19
C TYR A 552 6.70 -8.84 -1.08
N TYR A 553 6.73 -9.51 0.08
CA TYR A 553 7.64 -9.13 1.17
C TYR A 553 9.07 -9.58 0.90
N ILE A 554 9.96 -8.61 0.69
CA ILE A 554 11.38 -8.88 0.40
C ILE A 554 12.14 -9.29 1.67
N ALA A 555 12.90 -10.39 1.58
CA ALA A 555 13.82 -10.85 2.62
C ALA A 555 15.08 -9.97 2.61
N ALA A 556 15.06 -8.91 3.43
CA ALA A 556 16.22 -8.06 3.68
C ALA A 556 16.47 -7.84 5.17
N ASN A 557 17.74 -7.84 5.61
CA ASN A 557 18.14 -7.51 6.99
C ASN A 557 19.31 -6.52 7.11
N VAL A 558 20.27 -6.49 6.19
CA VAL A 558 21.48 -5.68 6.41
C VAL A 558 22.13 -5.22 5.12
N ASP A 559 21.48 -4.35 4.34
CA ASP A 559 22.20 -3.79 3.19
C ASP A 559 22.02 -2.29 2.94
N SER A 560 23.14 -1.57 3.14
CA SER A 560 23.33 -0.21 2.63
C SER A 560 23.18 -0.11 1.11
N ARG A 561 23.21 -1.26 0.41
CA ARG A 561 23.07 -1.38 -1.04
C ARG A 561 21.60 -1.45 -1.48
N GLY A 562 20.58 -1.65 -0.65
CA GLY A 562 19.16 -1.65 -1.07
C GLY A 562 18.29 -2.77 -0.46
N ILE A 563 17.03 -2.84 -0.89
CA ILE A 563 16.09 -3.92 -0.52
C ILE A 563 16.11 -4.94 -1.65
N PHE A 564 16.85 -6.03 -1.47
CA PHE A 564 16.96 -7.11 -2.46
C PHE A 564 16.53 -8.42 -1.83
N ASP A 565 15.81 -9.25 -2.55
CA ASP A 565 15.56 -10.62 -2.13
C ASP A 565 16.76 -11.53 -2.39
N TYR A 566 17.76 -11.08 -3.16
CA TYR A 566 18.93 -11.87 -3.55
C TYR A 566 20.15 -11.56 -2.67
N ASP A 567 20.97 -12.58 -2.43
CA ASP A 567 22.35 -12.40 -1.98
C ASP A 567 23.18 -11.89 -3.16
N ILE A 568 23.49 -10.59 -3.14
CA ILE A 568 24.20 -9.91 -4.21
C ILE A 568 25.63 -10.45 -4.37
N ASP A 569 26.27 -10.89 -3.27
CA ASP A 569 27.63 -11.38 -3.30
C ASP A 569 27.68 -12.78 -3.93
N GLU A 570 26.71 -13.65 -3.62
CA GLU A 570 26.51 -14.93 -4.30
C GLU A 570 26.16 -14.74 -5.79
N LEU A 571 25.23 -13.83 -6.08
CA LEU A 571 24.79 -13.52 -7.43
C LEU A 571 25.94 -13.05 -8.33
N SER A 572 26.80 -12.15 -7.83
CA SER A 572 28.00 -11.72 -8.55
C SER A 572 28.92 -12.90 -8.90
N GLY A 573 28.98 -13.93 -8.05
CA GLY A 573 29.69 -15.18 -8.32
C GLY A 573 29.04 -16.03 -9.42
N ILE A 574 27.71 -16.12 -9.44
CA ILE A 574 26.93 -16.91 -10.41
C ILE A 574 27.07 -16.36 -11.84
N VAL A 575 27.02 -15.03 -12.00
CA VAL A 575 27.06 -14.39 -13.33
C VAL A 575 28.51 -14.29 -13.88
N GLY A 576 29.52 -14.80 -13.15
CA GLY A 576 30.86 -15.05 -13.68
C GLY A 576 31.69 -13.80 -14.01
N GLN A 577 31.38 -12.66 -13.43
CA GLN A 577 32.10 -11.40 -13.65
C GLN A 577 32.25 -10.61 -12.34
N ASN A 578 33.27 -9.75 -12.26
CA ASN A 578 33.37 -8.67 -11.26
C ASN A 578 32.26 -7.62 -11.55
N LEU A 579 31.00 -8.01 -11.39
CA LEU A 579 29.87 -7.16 -11.68
C LEU A 579 29.68 -6.17 -10.55
N HIS A 580 29.57 -4.91 -10.92
CA HIS A 580 29.01 -3.93 -10.01
C HIS A 580 27.56 -4.34 -9.70
N PRO A 581 27.11 -4.30 -8.43
CA PRO A 581 25.73 -4.60 -8.05
C PRO A 581 24.61 -3.96 -8.90
N TYR A 582 24.88 -2.82 -9.56
CA TYR A 582 23.92 -2.17 -10.47
C TYR A 582 23.67 -2.96 -11.74
N GLN A 583 24.70 -3.62 -12.29
CA GLN A 583 24.57 -4.40 -13.52
C GLN A 583 23.81 -5.69 -13.25
N ALA A 584 24.08 -6.36 -12.11
CA ALA A 584 23.38 -7.58 -11.72
C ALA A 584 21.85 -7.40 -11.64
N VAL A 585 21.38 -6.26 -11.11
CA VAL A 585 19.93 -5.96 -11.08
C VAL A 585 19.34 -5.82 -12.49
N ARG A 586 20.04 -5.15 -13.41
CA ARG A 586 19.59 -5.01 -14.81
C ARG A 586 19.59 -6.35 -15.52
N ASP A 587 20.60 -7.17 -15.31
CA ASP A 587 20.68 -8.51 -15.89
C ASP A 587 19.50 -9.39 -15.42
N ILE A 588 19.09 -9.29 -14.15
CA ILE A 588 17.87 -9.95 -13.64
C ILE A 588 16.62 -9.42 -14.36
N GLN A 589 16.48 -8.11 -14.54
CA GLN A 589 15.35 -7.52 -15.24
C GLN A 589 15.27 -8.00 -16.71
N ASP A 590 16.41 -8.08 -17.37
CA ASP A 590 16.51 -8.56 -18.75
C ASP A 590 16.15 -10.06 -18.84
N MET A 591 16.65 -10.89 -17.91
CA MET A 591 16.26 -12.30 -17.79
C MET A 591 14.75 -12.45 -17.52
N MET A 592 14.17 -11.66 -16.62
CA MET A 592 12.72 -11.68 -16.36
C MET A 592 11.90 -11.34 -17.61
N SER A 593 12.45 -10.57 -18.55
CA SER A 593 11.79 -10.26 -19.83
C SER A 593 11.93 -11.34 -20.92
N GLN A 594 12.67 -12.43 -20.65
CA GLN A 594 13.04 -13.48 -21.60
C GLN A 594 12.76 -14.87 -21.00
N PRO A 595 11.52 -15.40 -21.14
CA PRO A 595 11.10 -16.66 -20.53
C PRO A 595 11.98 -17.87 -20.81
N GLU A 596 12.58 -17.92 -21.99
CA GLU A 596 13.53 -18.96 -22.43
C GLU A 596 14.79 -19.05 -21.57
N THR A 597 15.11 -18.00 -20.80
CA THR A 597 16.29 -17.93 -19.94
C THR A 597 16.03 -18.33 -18.49
N TRP A 598 14.77 -18.47 -18.06
CA TRP A 598 14.43 -18.66 -16.64
C TRP A 598 15.02 -19.92 -16.01
N ASP A 599 15.10 -21.02 -16.78
CA ASP A 599 15.68 -22.28 -16.32
C ASP A 599 17.22 -22.35 -16.52
N GLN A 600 17.82 -21.35 -17.15
CA GLN A 600 19.25 -21.35 -17.52
C GLN A 600 20.15 -20.71 -16.46
N ILE A 601 19.58 -19.92 -15.54
CA ILE A 601 20.33 -19.11 -14.59
C ILE A 601 19.95 -19.50 -13.16
N ASP A 602 20.95 -19.84 -12.36
CA ASP A 602 20.78 -20.21 -10.94
C ASP A 602 20.48 -19.00 -10.01
N VAL A 603 20.07 -17.85 -10.55
CA VAL A 603 19.77 -16.64 -9.76
C VAL A 603 18.66 -16.88 -8.74
N TRP A 604 17.71 -17.76 -9.05
CA TRP A 604 16.60 -18.10 -8.15
C TRP A 604 17.08 -18.75 -6.84
N LYS A 605 18.23 -19.44 -6.87
CA LYS A 605 18.85 -20.06 -5.69
C LYS A 605 19.53 -19.06 -4.77
N SER A 606 19.95 -17.90 -5.30
CA SER A 606 20.54 -16.81 -4.51
C SER A 606 19.50 -16.01 -3.71
N ARG A 607 18.21 -16.33 -3.83
CA ARG A 607 17.18 -15.68 -3.02
C ARG A 607 17.32 -16.07 -1.55
N ARG A 608 17.13 -15.07 -0.70
CA ARG A 608 17.41 -15.14 0.73
C ARG A 608 16.17 -15.62 1.47
N SER A 609 16.45 -16.24 2.61
CA SER A 609 15.47 -16.51 3.65
C SER A 609 15.99 -15.92 4.96
N ILE A 610 15.22 -15.03 5.57
CA ILE A 610 15.67 -14.24 6.72
C ILE A 610 14.67 -14.38 7.85
N ALA A 611 15.19 -14.67 9.05
CA ALA A 611 14.39 -14.82 10.24
C ALA A 611 14.68 -13.74 11.29
N PHE A 612 13.64 -13.37 12.05
CA PHE A 612 13.66 -12.39 13.12
C PHE A 612 12.98 -12.96 14.37
N ASP A 613 13.72 -13.05 15.47
CA ASP A 613 13.21 -13.53 16.75
C ASP A 613 12.55 -12.39 17.53
N LEU A 614 11.28 -12.56 17.89
CA LEU A 614 10.51 -11.58 18.65
C LEU A 614 10.27 -12.07 20.07
N GLN A 615 10.96 -11.45 21.02
CA GLN A 615 10.77 -11.70 22.44
C GLN A 615 9.41 -11.19 22.93
N ALA A 616 9.13 -11.40 24.21
CA ALA A 616 7.97 -10.78 24.87
C ALA A 616 7.97 -9.25 24.63
N ASP A 617 6.79 -8.71 24.34
CA ASP A 617 6.56 -7.29 24.07
C ASP A 617 7.33 -6.70 22.88
N GLN A 618 7.76 -7.53 21.93
CA GLN A 618 8.39 -7.09 20.67
C GLN A 618 7.45 -7.33 19.49
N PHE A 619 7.30 -6.31 18.65
CA PHE A 619 6.42 -6.31 17.48
C PHE A 619 7.20 -6.04 16.21
N PHE A 620 6.85 -6.69 15.09
CA PHE A 620 7.58 -6.52 13.82
C PHE A 620 6.68 -5.90 12.75
N PRO A 621 6.74 -4.57 12.57
CA PRO A 621 6.00 -3.91 11.51
C PRO A 621 6.75 -3.81 10.18
N MET A 622 6.02 -3.97 9.07
CA MET A 622 6.51 -3.83 7.71
C MET A 622 5.71 -2.80 6.90
N GLY A 623 6.34 -2.20 5.89
CA GLY A 623 5.69 -1.30 4.93
C GLY A 623 5.51 -1.93 3.56
N ASP A 624 5.58 -1.10 2.51
CA ASP A 624 5.29 -1.44 1.11
C ASP A 624 6.51 -1.90 0.28
N ASN A 625 7.61 -2.28 0.94
CA ASN A 625 8.87 -2.69 0.31
C ASN A 625 9.62 -1.59 -0.45
N SER A 626 9.15 -0.34 -0.39
CA SER A 626 9.92 0.80 -0.89
C SER A 626 11.16 1.05 -0.02
N PRO A 627 12.29 1.52 -0.58
CA PRO A 627 13.41 2.04 0.20
C PRO A 627 13.00 3.15 1.18
N GLU A 628 11.95 3.91 0.85
CA GLU A 628 11.31 4.92 1.70
C GLU A 628 10.68 4.32 2.96
N SER A 629 10.33 3.03 2.93
CA SER A 629 9.69 2.37 4.05
C SER A 629 10.52 2.42 5.32
N LEU A 630 11.83 2.13 5.22
CA LEU A 630 12.74 2.02 6.38
C LEU A 630 12.02 1.36 7.56
N ASP A 631 11.41 0.19 7.32
CA ASP A 631 10.65 -0.56 8.33
C ASP A 631 11.56 -1.45 9.19
N ALA A 632 10.96 -2.35 9.98
CA ALA A 632 11.67 -3.16 10.97
C ALA A 632 12.85 -3.97 10.39
N ARG A 633 12.76 -4.33 9.11
CA ARG A 633 13.83 -5.03 8.39
C ARG A 633 15.11 -4.23 8.23
N LEU A 634 15.03 -2.90 8.22
CA LEU A 634 16.12 -2.05 7.71
C LEU A 634 16.55 -0.95 8.68
N TRP A 635 15.64 -0.48 9.55
CA TRP A 635 15.91 0.74 10.31
C TRP A 635 17.04 0.61 11.35
N ALA A 636 17.33 -0.61 11.80
CA ALA A 636 18.32 -0.87 12.84
C ALA A 636 19.73 -0.54 12.32
N ASN A 637 19.96 -0.91 11.06
CA ASN A 637 21.26 -0.77 10.41
C ASN A 637 21.37 0.54 9.59
N ALA A 638 20.26 1.06 9.07
CA ALA A 638 20.25 2.24 8.21
C ALA A 638 20.58 3.57 8.93
N LYS A 639 20.57 3.62 10.27
CA LYS A 639 20.69 4.89 11.03
C LYS A 639 21.64 4.79 12.22
N ARG A 640 22.93 4.57 11.97
CA ARG A 640 23.99 4.94 12.92
C ARG A 640 23.91 6.46 13.17
N VAL A 641 23.49 6.82 14.39
CA VAL A 641 22.86 8.08 14.80
C VAL A 641 23.71 9.34 14.57
N GLY A 642 23.22 10.28 13.76
CA GLY A 642 23.69 11.67 13.71
C GLY A 642 22.52 12.68 13.88
N GLY A 643 22.57 13.51 14.93
CA GLY A 643 21.75 14.73 15.04
C GLY A 643 20.59 14.79 16.05
N LEU A 644 20.50 13.90 17.05
CA LEU A 644 19.44 14.00 18.09
C LEU A 644 19.83 14.93 19.24
N PRO A 645 18.90 15.78 19.76
CA PRO A 645 19.13 16.56 20.99
C PRO A 645 19.35 15.66 22.21
N ASP A 646 20.28 16.05 23.10
CA ASP A 646 20.86 15.20 24.14
C ASP A 646 19.85 14.48 25.04
N ARG A 647 18.73 15.12 25.42
CA ARG A 647 17.70 14.51 26.28
C ARG A 647 16.99 13.27 25.68
N TYR A 648 17.13 13.01 24.38
CA TYR A 648 16.57 11.83 23.71
C TYR A 648 17.62 10.82 23.26
N ARG A 649 18.90 11.22 23.28
CA ARG A 649 20.01 10.34 22.92
C ARG A 649 20.03 9.10 23.80
N GLU A 650 19.89 9.26 25.12
CA GLU A 650 19.95 8.16 26.09
C GLU A 650 18.96 7.02 25.80
N LYS A 651 17.73 7.32 25.36
CA LYS A 651 16.73 6.29 25.00
C LYS A 651 16.84 5.79 23.56
N ALA A 652 17.24 6.66 22.63
CA ALA A 652 17.42 6.28 21.22
C ALA A 652 18.55 5.25 21.05
N TYR A 653 19.62 5.33 21.85
CA TYR A 653 20.69 4.33 21.83
C TYR A 653 20.25 2.96 22.37
N THR A 654 19.21 2.87 23.22
CA THR A 654 18.74 1.59 23.76
C THR A 654 18.14 0.69 22.67
N PHE A 655 17.47 1.29 21.68
CA PHE A 655 16.76 0.56 20.62
C PHE A 655 17.21 0.96 19.22
N SER A 656 18.35 1.66 19.08
CA SER A 656 18.85 2.13 17.78
C SER A 656 19.16 0.97 16.83
N GLU A 657 19.50 -0.19 17.38
CA GLU A 657 19.84 -1.41 16.63
C GLU A 657 18.71 -2.46 16.72
N ALA A 658 17.54 -2.11 17.26
CA ALA A 658 16.43 -3.04 17.36
C ALA A 658 15.71 -3.20 16.02
N GLU A 659 15.60 -4.43 15.52
CA GLU A 659 14.81 -4.81 14.32
C GLU A 659 13.33 -5.06 14.67
N TYR A 660 12.84 -4.43 15.74
CA TYR A 660 11.48 -4.58 16.26
C TYR A 660 11.02 -3.28 16.94
N VAL A 661 9.72 -3.23 17.25
CA VAL A 661 9.10 -2.17 18.05
C VAL A 661 8.74 -2.72 19.42
N PRO A 662 9.35 -2.22 20.50
CA PRO A 662 8.90 -2.48 21.86
C PRO A 662 7.45 -2.01 22.10
N ARG A 663 6.71 -2.73 22.96
CA ARG A 663 5.31 -2.37 23.32
C ARG A 663 5.16 -0.93 23.81
N ASP A 664 6.11 -0.42 24.59
CA ASP A 664 6.07 0.93 25.17
C ASP A 664 6.21 2.05 24.13
N LEU A 665 6.63 1.72 22.91
CA LEU A 665 6.67 2.65 21.78
C LEU A 665 5.38 2.64 20.95
N LEU A 666 4.43 1.73 21.17
CA LEU A 666 3.14 1.74 20.50
C LEU A 666 2.33 2.97 20.90
N VAL A 667 1.79 3.67 19.90
CA VAL A 667 0.96 4.87 20.09
C VAL A 667 -0.52 4.55 19.90
N GLY A 668 -0.88 3.73 18.92
CA GLY A 668 -2.28 3.41 18.66
C GLY A 668 -2.55 2.71 17.33
N LYS A 669 -3.84 2.43 17.08
CA LYS A 669 -4.33 1.79 15.86
C LYS A 669 -4.85 2.82 14.87
N ALA A 670 -4.39 2.78 13.62
CA ALA A 670 -4.95 3.60 12.56
C ALA A 670 -6.33 3.06 12.16
N LEU A 671 -7.35 3.92 12.17
CA LEU A 671 -8.75 3.52 11.99
C LEU A 671 -9.28 3.88 10.60
N ALA A 672 -9.00 5.09 10.13
CA ALA A 672 -9.59 5.62 8.91
C ALA A 672 -8.69 6.66 8.25
N VAL A 673 -8.71 6.70 6.92
CA VAL A 673 -8.28 7.87 6.15
C VAL A 673 -9.44 8.86 6.16
N PHE A 674 -9.23 10.01 6.79
CA PHE A 674 -10.22 11.08 6.89
C PHE A 674 -9.66 12.32 6.23
N TRP A 675 -10.45 13.00 5.40
CA TRP A 675 -9.98 14.20 4.71
C TRP A 675 -8.65 13.99 3.96
N PRO A 676 -8.61 13.04 3.00
CA PRO A 676 -7.45 12.83 2.14
C PRO A 676 -7.10 14.14 1.42
N HIS A 677 -5.93 14.18 0.78
CA HIS A 677 -5.49 15.40 0.10
C HIS A 677 -6.56 15.93 -0.87
N HIS A 678 -6.62 17.25 -1.00
CA HIS A 678 -7.59 17.90 -1.86
C HIS A 678 -7.15 17.78 -3.33
N TRP A 679 -8.12 17.75 -4.24
CA TRP A 679 -7.86 18.15 -5.61
C TRP A 679 -7.53 19.65 -5.65
N ARG A 680 -6.60 20.04 -6.52
CA ARG A 680 -6.23 21.46 -6.73
C ARG A 680 -7.08 22.11 -7.82
N SER A 681 -7.73 21.31 -8.66
CA SER A 681 -8.74 21.74 -9.66
C SER A 681 -10.12 21.09 -9.41
N PRO A 682 -11.25 21.77 -9.71
CA PRO A 682 -11.38 23.17 -10.12
C PRO A 682 -11.27 24.15 -8.94
N LEU A 683 -11.36 23.66 -7.69
CA LEU A 683 -11.24 24.46 -6.48
C LEU A 683 -10.13 23.88 -5.58
N PRO A 684 -9.18 24.71 -5.11
CA PRO A 684 -7.92 24.27 -4.49
C PRO A 684 -8.04 23.62 -3.11
N ILE A 685 -9.25 23.39 -2.61
CA ILE A 685 -9.52 22.85 -1.26
C ILE A 685 -10.58 21.74 -1.27
N THR A 686 -10.94 21.21 -2.44
CA THR A 686 -12.00 20.20 -2.56
C THR A 686 -11.50 18.86 -2.02
N PRO A 687 -12.07 18.32 -0.92
CA PRO A 687 -11.62 17.05 -0.38
C PRO A 687 -11.88 15.92 -1.37
N ASN A 688 -10.93 14.99 -1.49
CA ASN A 688 -11.15 13.78 -2.29
C ASN A 688 -12.01 12.78 -1.51
N PHE A 689 -13.32 13.01 -1.44
CA PHE A 689 -14.25 12.17 -0.69
C PHE A 689 -14.22 10.70 -1.10
N LYS A 690 -13.88 10.39 -2.36
CA LYS A 690 -13.75 9.01 -2.87
C LYS A 690 -12.64 8.22 -2.16
N ARG A 691 -11.66 8.90 -1.56
CA ARG A 691 -10.56 8.26 -0.83
C ARG A 691 -10.78 8.16 0.68
N MET A 692 -11.88 8.71 1.21
CA MET A 692 -12.24 8.48 2.61
C MET A 692 -12.64 7.02 2.79
N ARG A 693 -11.97 6.31 3.69
CA ARG A 693 -12.22 4.89 3.95
C ARG A 693 -11.74 4.46 5.31
N LEU A 694 -12.33 3.39 5.83
CA LEU A 694 -11.75 2.66 6.95
C LEU A 694 -10.44 2.01 6.50
N ILE A 695 -9.45 2.03 7.37
CA ILE A 695 -8.18 1.35 7.12
C ILE A 695 -8.41 -0.13 7.37
N ARG A 696 -8.16 -0.92 6.33
CA ARG A 696 -8.10 -2.37 6.37
C ARG A 696 -6.62 -2.74 6.46
#